data_AF-A0A8S1P3E5-F1
#
_entry.id   AF-A0A8S1P3E5-F1
#
_cell.length_a   1.000
_cell.length_b   1.000
_cell.length_c   1.000
_cell.angle_alpha   90.00
_cell.angle_beta   90.00
_cell.angle_gamma   90.00
#
_symmetry.space_group_name_H-M   'P 1'
#
loop_
_entity.id
_entity.type
_entity.pdbx_description
1 polymer ?
#
loop_
_entity_poly.entity_id
_entity_poly.type
_entity_poly.pdbx_seq_one_letter_code
_entity_poly.pdbx_strand_id
1 'polypeptide(L)'
;MFKQNTNKNVELEEVFTEENRPTKKLLQQSKQQIVNRENLINNSNQITINNQNLIVKDVLNSNEILKNDYVLSIVEKAKKNKDSNFLLIIASEKLNFRNDEKNIEIFLFDHYYNLNKITKGMQIRLNGGFIDSRIIIFTKDIQNNNSFTLEPEKLISPTTLNNLTFCRRKQFIKDFFLNQNFGTTIEMLGGKIIHEFCQDIIKDLQKYKSLFENIEVLDKLQNEQHQIKLDQIPQSFIEPISLLYQKYLSEFYYLEKKTIIAMIIFILPSCVNTLKWIQQYIINQQSINIKQQQTQDVYQIYILRWISNEQKLSSSIYGFNGFPDIVVEVKFRKNFQQFQNCFIPLELKTGKKSENYEQQVQTYLLLMNNFYKQNSQFGLIVYLKEFENSIVTCSQKEINELFFYRNLYIAETYMFEKSINCYSKLPDLKDELQHDRQVNKCNKCEYKSICYGLHILTEQSELTLQIPYYDQVNQQLQQKSKNYLNEMLKNLRLEEQSSNIPQVIYFIQETKTHQDGIQIILQSKNYYLKQQANQILQQCKQDIKNKQQKLFCIRQQHNVKYTLQNAWLSKGYQIINLVEDQTDQEEHNVEDLNFDYAIRLQIVLENELHIQSENQLQIYDEFIYKNSSKHFFKHQKFIIFELAINKDFYQRKKEILIFGMEPIFKPITEIDDNQKYAFAILREKFQNNLNEYQIKAIELCLLAQDFALIQGQYGKKRMLSHLLFLLGYTNKKVLYYAADQEVLDEQIIDFIQTFPNESEWVLRLQGKHDKVPENLQQYSFIFEQFTNLTEVENKLEDKHFYFSTCQYCTDILQSQSFDYCIVDQSTKITEPQCISCILKSKVFILLEDQEQQQPLIKSQKAKQLKISLFQRLSQQFKNVGCQQELEFSFEDIEDLI
;
A
#
# COMPACT_ATOMS: atom_id res chain seq x y z
N MET A 1 -5.00 67.79 -22.67
CA MET A 1 -4.56 69.08 -23.25
C MET A 1 -3.76 69.82 -22.19
N PHE A 2 -2.61 70.42 -22.56
CA PHE A 2 -1.98 71.65 -22.01
C PHE A 2 -2.04 71.90 -20.47
N LYS A 3 -0.95 72.21 -19.74
CA LYS A 3 0.40 72.63 -20.14
C LYS A 3 1.38 72.58 -18.93
N GLN A 4 2.67 72.36 -19.21
CA GLN A 4 3.84 73.20 -18.82
C GLN A 4 3.84 73.91 -17.44
N ASN A 5 4.92 73.97 -16.65
CA ASN A 5 6.27 74.44 -17.07
C ASN A 5 7.32 74.41 -15.91
N THR A 6 8.60 74.17 -16.26
CA THR A 6 9.82 74.92 -15.80
C THR A 6 10.34 74.80 -14.35
N ASN A 7 11.65 74.92 -14.04
CA ASN A 7 12.90 74.98 -14.85
C ASN A 7 14.16 74.83 -13.95
N LYS A 8 15.33 74.74 -14.63
CA LYS A 8 16.71 75.02 -14.17
C LYS A 8 17.46 73.91 -13.41
N ASN A 9 18.78 73.77 -13.49
CA ASN A 9 19.88 74.08 -14.46
C ASN A 9 21.10 73.29 -13.89
N VAL A 10 22.07 72.74 -14.63
CA VAL A 10 23.35 73.29 -15.18
C VAL A 10 24.05 72.00 -15.70
N GLU A 11 24.42 71.81 -16.98
CA GLU A 11 25.76 72.10 -17.57
C GLU A 11 26.94 71.42 -16.81
N LEU A 12 27.92 70.69 -17.37
CA LEU A 12 28.29 70.18 -18.71
C LEU A 12 28.80 68.70 -18.52
N GLU A 13 29.47 67.93 -19.41
CA GLU A 13 30.10 68.17 -20.73
C GLU A 13 30.15 66.89 -21.61
N GLU A 14 31.31 66.52 -22.14
CA GLU A 14 31.63 65.52 -23.19
C GLU A 14 32.27 64.22 -22.60
N VAL A 15 32.40 63.05 -23.26
CA VAL A 15 33.05 62.75 -24.55
C VAL A 15 32.54 61.42 -25.15
N PHE A 16 32.34 61.42 -26.49
CA PHE A 16 32.41 60.38 -27.55
C PHE A 16 32.80 58.90 -27.21
N THR A 17 32.47 57.86 -27.99
CA THR A 17 32.11 57.73 -29.43
C THR A 17 31.02 56.65 -29.70
N GLU A 18 30.30 56.80 -30.82
CA GLU A 18 29.54 55.73 -31.49
C GLU A 18 30.47 54.69 -32.17
N GLU A 19 29.96 53.53 -32.59
CA GLU A 19 30.18 53.04 -33.96
C GLU A 19 29.20 51.94 -34.43
N ASN A 20 28.63 52.15 -35.62
CA ASN A 20 28.27 51.16 -36.65
C ASN A 20 27.10 50.15 -36.49
N ARG A 21 25.93 50.54 -37.07
CA ARG A 21 24.92 49.63 -37.67
C ARG A 21 25.12 49.49 -39.19
N PRO A 22 24.87 48.30 -39.78
CA PRO A 22 24.06 48.16 -41.02
C PRO A 22 23.22 46.84 -41.07
N THR A 23 22.17 46.61 -41.90
CA THR A 23 21.28 47.48 -42.72
C THR A 23 19.91 46.83 -43.01
N LYS A 24 18.86 47.66 -43.05
CA LYS A 24 17.60 47.63 -43.85
C LYS A 24 17.23 46.47 -44.82
N LYS A 25 15.90 46.19 -44.80
CA LYS A 25 14.96 45.91 -45.92
C LYS A 25 15.00 44.56 -46.67
N LEU A 26 13.83 43.89 -46.70
CA LEU A 26 12.96 43.84 -47.90
C LEU A 26 11.52 43.40 -47.58
N LEU A 27 10.56 43.96 -48.33
CA LEU A 27 9.12 43.65 -48.32
C LEU A 27 8.76 43.19 -49.73
N GLN A 28 8.03 42.09 -49.90
CA GLN A 28 7.07 41.92 -51.00
C GLN A 28 6.09 40.76 -50.74
N GLN A 29 4.95 40.77 -51.44
CA GLN A 29 3.72 40.04 -51.08
C GLN A 29 3.26 39.08 -52.19
N SER A 30 2.69 37.93 -51.79
CA SER A 30 1.59 37.22 -52.48
C SER A 30 1.08 36.09 -51.55
N LYS A 31 -0.15 36.13 -51.02
CA LYS A 31 -1.40 35.57 -51.62
C LYS A 31 -1.22 34.11 -52.08
N GLN A 32 -2.03 33.11 -51.71
CA GLN A 32 -3.32 33.05 -51.00
C GLN A 32 -3.56 31.61 -50.51
N GLN A 33 -4.11 31.39 -49.30
CA GLN A 33 -5.40 30.71 -49.09
C GLN A 33 -5.78 30.66 -47.60
N ILE A 34 -7.09 30.60 -47.33
CA ILE A 34 -7.71 30.93 -46.05
C ILE A 34 -8.32 29.66 -45.43
N VAL A 35 -7.98 29.37 -44.17
CA VAL A 35 -8.89 28.71 -43.22
C VAL A 35 -8.75 29.43 -41.88
N ASN A 36 -9.84 30.03 -41.41
CA ASN A 36 -9.84 30.86 -40.21
C ASN A 36 -9.48 30.03 -38.97
N ARG A 37 -8.38 30.40 -38.28
CA ARG A 37 -8.04 29.93 -36.92
C ARG A 37 -8.48 30.89 -35.81
N GLU A 38 -9.15 31.98 -36.17
CA GLU A 38 -9.64 33.00 -35.23
C GLU A 38 -11.15 32.85 -35.05
N ASN A 39 -11.56 31.97 -34.13
CA ASN A 39 -12.76 32.03 -33.29
C ASN A 39 -13.05 30.67 -32.67
N LEU A 40 -12.38 30.34 -31.55
CA LEU A 40 -12.88 29.53 -30.43
C LEU A 40 -11.79 29.50 -29.33
N ILE A 41 -12.23 29.46 -28.07
CA ILE A 41 -11.37 29.48 -26.86
C ILE A 41 -10.67 30.83 -26.58
N ASN A 42 -11.45 31.91 -26.55
CA ASN A 42 -11.20 32.96 -25.55
C ASN A 42 -11.67 32.46 -24.18
N ASN A 43 -10.77 31.81 -23.44
CA ASN A 43 -10.85 31.67 -22.00
C ASN A 43 -9.43 31.62 -21.43
N SER A 44 -9.03 32.70 -20.76
CA SER A 44 -7.67 32.99 -20.31
C SER A 44 -7.27 32.20 -19.06
N ASN A 45 -7.30 30.86 -19.15
CA ASN A 45 -6.69 29.94 -18.17
C ASN A 45 -5.54 29.16 -18.83
N GLN A 46 -4.67 29.85 -19.57
CA GLN A 46 -3.32 29.35 -19.81
C GLN A 46 -2.58 29.38 -18.48
N ILE A 47 -2.58 28.24 -17.78
CA ILE A 47 -1.79 28.07 -16.56
C ILE A 47 -0.32 28.15 -16.96
N THR A 48 0.29 29.32 -16.76
CA THR A 48 1.73 29.53 -16.89
C THR A 48 2.39 28.95 -15.64
N ILE A 49 2.53 27.62 -15.61
CA ILE A 49 2.97 26.91 -14.41
C ILE A 49 4.47 27.13 -14.18
N ASN A 50 4.83 28.12 -13.37
CA ASN A 50 6.12 28.20 -12.70
C ASN A 50 6.21 27.10 -11.64
N ASN A 51 6.33 25.84 -12.09
CA ASN A 51 6.59 24.67 -11.24
C ASN A 51 7.99 24.81 -10.64
N GLN A 52 8.09 25.08 -9.34
CA GLN A 52 9.36 25.05 -8.62
C GLN A 52 9.36 23.93 -7.58
N ASN A 53 10.37 23.06 -7.66
CA ASN A 53 10.67 22.06 -6.65
C ASN A 53 11.72 22.65 -5.69
N LEU A 54 11.33 22.82 -4.43
CA LEU A 54 12.10 23.50 -3.39
C LEU A 54 12.40 22.55 -2.23
N ILE A 55 13.44 22.86 -1.44
CA ILE A 55 13.67 22.29 -0.11
C ILE A 55 13.35 23.33 0.95
N VAL A 56 12.64 22.93 2.00
CA VAL A 56 12.47 23.70 3.24
C VAL A 56 13.84 23.90 3.91
N LYS A 57 14.32 25.14 3.93
CA LYS A 57 15.54 25.56 4.62
C LYS A 57 15.24 25.92 6.08
N ASP A 58 14.08 26.54 6.33
CA ASP A 58 13.63 26.93 7.68
C ASP A 58 12.09 27.04 7.76
N VAL A 59 11.55 26.98 8.98
CA VAL A 59 10.11 27.11 9.28
C VAL A 59 9.93 27.92 10.56
N LEU A 60 9.23 29.05 10.47
CA LEU A 60 9.08 30.02 11.54
C LEU A 60 7.60 30.34 11.80
N ASN A 61 7.21 30.41 13.06
CA ASN A 61 5.85 30.80 13.48
C ASN A 61 5.71 32.33 13.61
N SER A 62 4.48 32.85 13.52
CA SER A 62 4.19 34.27 13.74
C SER A 62 4.60 34.83 15.12
N ASN A 63 4.82 33.97 16.11
CA ASN A 63 5.32 34.36 17.44
C ASN A 63 6.85 34.52 17.48
N GLU A 64 7.57 33.90 16.54
CA GLU A 64 9.04 33.95 16.43
C GLU A 64 9.50 35.11 15.53
N ILE A 65 8.56 35.72 14.78
CA ILE A 65 8.84 36.77 13.79
C ILE A 65 8.39 38.12 14.34
N LEU A 66 9.33 39.07 14.40
CA LEU A 66 9.02 40.47 14.71
C LEU A 66 8.13 41.07 13.60
N LYS A 67 6.93 41.51 13.97
CA LYS A 67 5.99 42.22 13.06
C LYS A 67 6.52 43.61 12.71
N ASN A 68 7.39 43.69 11.72
CA ASN A 68 7.87 44.93 11.11
C ASN A 68 6.98 45.34 9.91
N ASP A 69 7.26 46.50 9.31
CA ASP A 69 6.50 47.01 8.16
C ASP A 69 6.48 46.07 6.96
N TYR A 70 7.55 45.29 6.76
CA TYR A 70 7.60 44.25 5.72
C TYR A 70 6.55 43.18 5.96
N VAL A 71 6.55 42.54 7.14
CA VAL A 71 5.57 41.50 7.51
C VAL A 71 4.15 42.06 7.51
N LEU A 72 3.94 43.27 8.05
CA LEU A 72 2.64 43.93 8.04
C LEU A 72 2.13 44.17 6.61
N SER A 73 3.00 44.54 5.66
CA SER A 73 2.61 44.67 4.25
C SER A 73 2.17 43.34 3.61
N ILE A 74 2.73 42.21 4.05
CA ILE A 74 2.33 40.87 3.60
C ILE A 74 0.98 40.47 4.21
N VAL A 75 0.75 40.77 5.49
CA VAL A 75 -0.53 40.54 6.17
C VAL A 75 -1.66 41.35 5.52
N GLU A 76 -1.41 42.61 5.18
CA GLU A 76 -2.37 43.48 4.48
C GLU A 76 -2.65 42.96 3.05
N LYS A 77 -1.62 42.54 2.29
CA LYS A 77 -1.78 41.87 0.98
C LYS A 77 -2.56 40.55 1.09
N ALA A 78 -2.41 39.81 2.20
CA ALA A 78 -3.17 38.60 2.49
C ALA A 78 -4.65 38.86 2.87
N LYS A 79 -5.06 40.13 3.01
CA LYS A 79 -6.36 40.57 3.54
C LYS A 79 -6.67 40.00 4.93
N LYS A 80 -5.63 39.86 5.77
CA LYS A 80 -5.74 39.36 7.14
C LYS A 80 -5.60 40.49 8.16
N ASN A 81 -6.04 40.24 9.40
CA ASN A 81 -5.87 41.20 10.49
C ASN A 81 -4.39 41.26 10.90
N LYS A 82 -3.93 42.40 11.42
CA LYS A 82 -2.53 42.56 11.90
C LYS A 82 -2.14 41.54 12.98
N ASP A 83 -3.13 40.96 13.66
CA ASP A 83 -2.99 39.91 14.67
C ASP A 83 -3.34 38.49 14.19
N SER A 84 -3.52 38.30 12.88
CA SER A 84 -3.60 36.96 12.30
C SER A 84 -2.25 36.26 12.39
N ASN A 85 -2.26 35.07 12.99
CA ASN A 85 -1.12 34.17 13.02
C ASN A 85 -0.86 33.56 11.63
N PHE A 86 0.37 33.12 11.43
CA PHE A 86 0.83 32.50 10.18
C PHE A 86 2.04 31.60 10.43
N LEU A 87 2.29 30.70 9.47
CA LEU A 87 3.53 29.93 9.35
C LEU A 87 4.31 30.47 8.15
N LEU A 88 5.56 30.88 8.35
CA LEU A 88 6.50 31.23 7.29
C LEU A 88 7.40 30.03 7.02
N ILE A 89 7.37 29.52 5.78
CA ILE A 89 8.30 28.50 5.32
C ILE A 89 9.30 29.17 4.37
N ILE A 90 10.58 29.09 4.71
CA ILE A 90 11.67 29.55 3.84
C ILE A 90 12.18 28.34 3.07
N ALA A 91 12.07 28.38 1.75
CA ALA A 91 12.48 27.29 0.88
C ALA A 91 13.35 27.79 -0.28
N SER A 92 14.26 26.95 -0.82
CA SER A 92 15.10 27.30 -1.97
C SER A 92 15.09 26.19 -3.02
N GLU A 93 15.47 26.52 -4.25
CA GLU A 93 15.75 25.52 -5.28
C GLU A 93 16.90 24.60 -4.84
N LYS A 94 16.78 23.30 -5.16
CA LYS A 94 17.72 22.24 -4.72
C LYS A 94 19.04 22.20 -5.50
N LEU A 95 19.05 22.74 -6.71
CA LEU A 95 20.19 22.71 -7.64
C LEU A 95 20.38 24.08 -8.28
N ASN A 96 21.29 24.87 -7.71
CA ASN A 96 21.73 26.12 -8.33
C ASN A 96 23.20 25.99 -8.74
N PHE A 97 23.44 25.65 -10.00
CA PHE A 97 24.79 25.58 -10.60
C PHE A 97 25.45 26.96 -10.77
N ARG A 98 24.75 28.02 -10.38
CA ARG A 98 25.21 29.40 -10.23
C ARG A 98 24.91 29.78 -8.78
N ASN A 99 25.84 30.45 -8.10
CA ASN A 99 25.82 30.65 -6.63
C ASN A 99 24.70 31.56 -6.08
N ASP A 100 23.65 31.84 -6.86
CA ASP A 100 22.57 32.77 -6.54
C ASP A 100 21.37 32.05 -5.89
N GLU A 101 21.55 31.37 -4.74
CA GLU A 101 20.44 30.71 -4.01
C GLU A 101 19.25 31.67 -3.80
N LYS A 102 18.18 31.50 -4.60
CA LYS A 102 16.94 32.24 -4.44
C LYS A 102 16.09 31.57 -3.36
N ASN A 103 16.07 32.19 -2.19
CA ASN A 103 15.09 31.87 -1.16
C ASN A 103 13.72 32.40 -1.55
N ILE A 104 12.71 31.56 -1.32
CA ILE A 104 11.29 31.80 -1.52
C ILE A 104 10.62 31.72 -0.15
N GLU A 105 9.80 32.73 0.14
CA GLU A 105 9.05 32.91 1.37
C GLU A 105 7.58 32.51 1.13
N ILE A 106 7.14 31.47 1.83
CA ILE A 106 5.80 30.90 1.73
C ILE A 106 5.05 31.25 3.03
N PHE A 107 4.05 32.12 2.95
CA PHE A 107 3.23 32.51 4.10
C PHE A 107 1.90 31.72 4.11
N LEU A 108 1.68 30.90 5.14
CA LEU A 108 0.45 30.13 5.36
C LEU A 108 -0.37 30.75 6.51
N PHE A 109 -1.52 31.36 6.22
CA PHE A 109 -2.33 32.03 7.24
C PHE A 109 -3.38 31.12 7.91
N ASP A 110 -4.24 30.45 7.13
CA ASP A 110 -5.44 29.77 7.69
C ASP A 110 -5.19 28.37 8.28
N HIS A 111 -4.00 27.82 8.10
CA HIS A 111 -3.68 26.42 8.42
C HIS A 111 -2.42 26.26 9.28
N TYR A 112 -1.89 27.37 9.81
CA TYR A 112 -0.60 27.45 10.51
C TYR A 112 -0.43 26.44 11.65
N TYR A 113 -1.38 26.34 12.61
CA TYR A 113 -1.29 25.41 13.73
C TYR A 113 -1.20 23.94 13.29
N ASN A 114 -1.82 23.58 12.18
CA ASN A 114 -1.92 22.20 11.74
C ASN A 114 -0.68 21.78 10.93
N LEU A 115 0.00 22.74 10.29
CA LEU A 115 1.16 22.50 9.43
C LEU A 115 2.51 22.88 10.08
N ASN A 116 2.52 23.26 11.35
CA ASN A 116 3.74 23.51 12.14
C ASN A 116 4.70 22.29 12.24
N LYS A 117 4.25 21.09 11.86
CA LYS A 117 5.05 19.86 11.76
C LYS A 117 5.90 19.78 10.47
N ILE A 118 5.75 20.73 9.54
CA ILE A 118 6.68 20.86 8.40
C ILE A 118 8.07 21.20 8.97
N THR A 119 9.12 20.54 8.47
CA THR A 119 10.48 20.68 9.01
C THR A 119 11.53 20.83 7.92
N LYS A 120 12.71 21.32 8.32
CA LYS A 120 13.88 21.47 7.46
C LYS A 120 14.24 20.16 6.74
N GLY A 121 14.56 20.29 5.45
CA GLY A 121 14.91 19.16 4.58
C GLY A 121 13.72 18.50 3.87
N MET A 122 12.47 18.86 4.20
CA MET A 122 11.30 18.42 3.43
C MET A 122 11.25 19.10 2.05
N GLN A 123 10.69 18.40 1.06
CA GLN A 123 10.49 18.94 -0.29
C GLN A 123 9.12 19.62 -0.41
N ILE A 124 9.07 20.75 -1.11
CA ILE A 124 7.83 21.45 -1.46
C ILE A 124 7.81 21.72 -2.95
N ARG A 125 6.72 21.34 -3.62
CA ARG A 125 6.40 21.83 -4.96
C ARG A 125 5.37 22.96 -4.86
N LEU A 126 5.62 24.09 -5.51
CA LEU A 126 4.68 25.20 -5.62
C LEU A 126 3.98 25.20 -6.99
N ASN A 127 2.67 25.40 -6.97
CA ASN A 127 1.85 25.73 -8.14
C ASN A 127 1.11 27.04 -7.83
N GLY A 128 1.35 28.14 -8.53
CA GLY A 128 0.60 29.37 -8.27
C GLY A 128 1.22 30.65 -8.81
N GLY A 129 0.51 31.75 -8.58
CA GLY A 129 0.98 33.10 -8.85
C GLY A 129 1.81 33.63 -7.68
N PHE A 130 3.06 34.01 -7.97
CA PHE A 130 3.92 34.77 -7.07
C PHE A 130 3.46 36.22 -6.99
N ILE A 131 3.49 36.80 -5.78
CA ILE A 131 3.15 38.23 -5.56
C ILE A 131 4.32 39.13 -5.96
N ASP A 132 5.54 38.63 -5.74
CA ASP A 132 6.81 39.13 -6.22
C ASP A 132 7.73 37.90 -6.38
N SER A 133 8.86 38.04 -7.07
CA SER A 133 9.87 37.03 -7.43
C SER A 133 10.38 36.09 -6.33
N ARG A 134 9.97 36.30 -5.06
CA ARG A 134 10.32 35.47 -3.90
C ARG A 134 9.13 35.11 -2.99
N ILE A 135 7.92 35.65 -3.19
CA ILE A 135 6.85 35.58 -2.18
C ILE A 135 5.58 34.91 -2.72
N ILE A 136 5.07 33.93 -2.00
CA ILE A 136 3.77 33.31 -2.22
C ILE A 136 2.95 33.26 -0.93
N ILE A 137 1.65 33.58 -1.03
CA ILE A 137 0.72 33.59 0.11
C ILE A 137 -0.37 32.53 -0.11
N PHE A 138 -0.69 31.81 0.96
CA PHE A 138 -1.80 30.87 1.05
C PHE A 138 -2.79 31.32 2.12
N THR A 139 -4.03 31.56 1.70
CA THR A 139 -5.15 32.00 2.52
C THR A 139 -6.44 31.50 1.90
N LYS A 140 -7.43 31.14 2.72
CA LYS A 140 -8.77 30.72 2.27
C LYS A 140 -9.60 31.86 1.69
N ASP A 141 -9.29 33.10 2.07
CA ASP A 141 -10.10 34.28 1.75
C ASP A 141 -9.71 34.94 0.41
N ILE A 142 -8.57 34.55 -0.18
CA ILE A 142 -8.19 34.95 -1.53
C ILE A 142 -8.48 33.76 -2.46
N GLN A 143 -9.28 34.01 -3.50
CA GLN A 143 -9.39 33.12 -4.64
C GLN A 143 -8.09 33.19 -5.46
N ASN A 144 -7.02 32.58 -4.95
CA ASN A 144 -5.83 32.30 -5.71
C ASN A 144 -5.83 30.82 -6.15
N ASN A 145 -5.28 30.55 -7.32
CA ASN A 145 -5.08 29.19 -7.81
C ASN A 145 -3.80 28.57 -7.22
N ASN A 146 -3.42 29.02 -6.01
CA ASN A 146 -2.18 28.64 -5.38
C ASN A 146 -2.40 27.32 -4.62
N SER A 147 -1.65 26.28 -4.99
CA SER A 147 -1.54 25.02 -4.25
C SER A 147 -0.06 24.70 -4.00
N PHE A 148 0.21 23.91 -2.96
CA PHE A 148 1.54 23.35 -2.77
C PHE A 148 1.45 21.88 -2.38
N THR A 149 2.50 21.13 -2.71
CA THR A 149 2.59 19.69 -2.48
C THR A 149 3.85 19.41 -1.66
N LEU A 150 3.67 18.95 -0.42
CA LEU A 150 4.77 18.57 0.49
C LEU A 150 5.21 17.12 0.24
N GLU A 151 6.49 16.83 0.07
CA GLU A 151 6.99 15.52 -0.41
C GLU A 151 6.19 15.02 -1.63
N PRO A 152 6.26 15.68 -2.81
CA PRO A 152 5.49 15.33 -4.00
C PRO A 152 5.66 13.87 -4.46
N GLU A 153 6.77 13.21 -4.11
CA GLU A 153 6.99 11.78 -4.34
C GLU A 153 6.02 10.87 -3.54
N LYS A 154 5.49 11.34 -2.41
CA LYS A 154 4.56 10.57 -1.58
C LYS A 154 3.14 10.70 -2.13
N LEU A 155 2.77 9.73 -2.96
CA LEU A 155 1.46 9.64 -3.59
C LEU A 155 0.38 9.17 -2.59
N ILE A 156 -0.58 10.03 -2.29
CA ILE A 156 -1.70 9.76 -1.37
C ILE A 156 -2.94 9.33 -2.15
N SER A 157 -3.63 8.28 -1.67
CA SER A 157 -4.88 7.83 -2.26
C SER A 157 -6.09 8.59 -1.70
N PRO A 158 -7.20 8.74 -2.43
CA PRO A 158 -8.43 9.31 -1.86
C PRO A 158 -9.01 8.48 -0.71
N THR A 159 -8.77 7.16 -0.67
CA THR A 159 -9.17 6.34 0.48
C THR A 159 -8.38 6.68 1.74
N THR A 160 -7.13 7.14 1.60
CA THR A 160 -6.31 7.70 2.69
C THR A 160 -6.93 9.02 3.16
N LEU A 161 -7.25 9.95 2.24
CA LEU A 161 -7.89 11.24 2.56
C LEU A 161 -9.22 11.07 3.31
N ASN A 162 -10.08 10.16 2.83
CA ASN A 162 -11.38 9.88 3.47
C ASN A 162 -11.23 9.31 4.90
N ASN A 163 -10.23 8.46 5.14
CA ASN A 163 -9.96 8.00 6.51
C ASN A 163 -9.48 9.14 7.42
N LEU A 164 -8.68 10.09 6.90
CA LEU A 164 -8.19 11.24 7.67
C LEU A 164 -9.33 12.19 8.09
N THR A 165 -10.36 12.37 7.26
CA THR A 165 -11.54 13.18 7.60
C THR A 165 -12.51 12.45 8.55
N PHE A 166 -12.44 11.12 8.62
CA PHE A 166 -13.10 10.35 9.69
C PHE A 166 -12.38 10.48 11.04
N CYS A 167 -11.07 10.19 11.08
CA CYS A 167 -10.17 10.28 12.24
C CYS A 167 -8.71 10.14 11.78
N ARG A 168 -7.82 11.07 12.15
CA ARG A 168 -6.42 11.03 11.69
C ARG A 168 -5.71 9.77 12.17
N ARG A 169 -5.83 9.45 13.47
CA ARG A 169 -5.21 8.25 14.07
C ARG A 169 -5.62 6.95 13.37
N LYS A 170 -6.86 6.84 12.87
CA LYS A 170 -7.33 5.65 12.14
C LYS A 170 -6.42 5.35 10.95
N GLN A 171 -6.08 6.35 10.15
CA GLN A 171 -5.25 6.17 8.96
C GLN A 171 -3.81 5.80 9.33
N PHE A 172 -3.20 6.47 10.32
CA PHE A 172 -1.85 6.12 10.79
C PHE A 172 -1.74 4.70 11.32
N ILE A 173 -2.73 4.26 12.11
CA ILE A 173 -2.78 2.89 12.66
C ILE A 173 -2.94 1.88 11.52
N LYS A 174 -3.85 2.15 10.58
CA LYS A 174 -4.03 1.33 9.37
C LYS A 174 -2.71 1.21 8.60
N ASP A 175 -1.98 2.30 8.38
CA ASP A 175 -0.70 2.29 7.65
C ASP A 175 0.43 1.58 8.40
N PHE A 176 0.44 1.67 9.73
CA PHE A 176 1.44 1.02 10.57
C PHE A 176 1.25 -0.50 10.69
N PHE A 177 0.00 -0.98 10.71
CA PHE A 177 -0.35 -2.40 10.89
C PHE A 177 -0.87 -3.14 9.64
N LEU A 178 -1.26 -2.45 8.55
CA LEU A 178 -2.00 -2.95 7.35
C LEU A 178 -2.80 -4.24 7.54
N ASN A 179 -4.13 -4.11 7.54
CA ASN A 179 -5.09 -5.10 7.05
C ASN A 179 -4.54 -6.51 6.74
N GLN A 180 -4.35 -7.33 7.76
CA GLN A 180 -4.90 -8.69 7.72
C GLN A 180 -6.13 -8.69 8.61
N ASN A 181 -7.27 -8.52 7.95
CA ASN A 181 -8.60 -8.94 8.39
C ASN A 181 -8.97 -8.68 9.87
N PHE A 182 -9.42 -7.44 10.15
CA PHE A 182 -10.80 -7.37 10.63
C PHE A 182 -11.64 -8.00 9.51
N GLY A 183 -12.18 -9.20 9.74
CA GLY A 183 -12.65 -10.12 8.70
C GLY A 183 -13.44 -9.45 7.59
N THR A 184 -13.15 -9.81 6.32
CA THR A 184 -13.95 -9.38 5.17
C THR A 184 -15.41 -9.63 5.47
N THR A 185 -16.21 -8.57 5.68
CA THR A 185 -17.63 -8.75 5.99
C THR A 185 -18.41 -9.14 4.73
N ILE A 186 -19.60 -9.70 4.90
CA ILE A 186 -20.46 -10.06 3.76
C ILE A 186 -20.83 -8.84 2.91
N GLU A 187 -20.97 -7.66 3.53
CA GLU A 187 -21.19 -6.38 2.84
C GLU A 187 -19.96 -5.93 2.04
N MET A 188 -18.74 -6.14 2.57
CA MET A 188 -17.50 -5.82 1.84
C MET A 188 -17.31 -6.75 0.64
N LEU A 189 -17.53 -8.04 0.80
CA LEU A 189 -17.43 -9.02 -0.29
C LEU A 189 -18.52 -8.78 -1.34
N GLY A 190 -19.76 -8.51 -0.91
CA GLY A 190 -20.85 -8.14 -1.81
C GLY A 190 -20.55 -6.86 -2.57
N GLY A 191 -19.96 -5.86 -1.89
CA GLY A 191 -19.43 -4.65 -2.51
C GLY A 191 -18.48 -4.95 -3.67
N LYS A 192 -17.41 -5.72 -3.42
CA LYS A 192 -16.45 -6.15 -4.46
C LYS A 192 -17.14 -6.81 -5.64
N ILE A 193 -18.00 -7.80 -5.38
CA ILE A 193 -18.66 -8.58 -6.43
C ILE A 193 -19.61 -7.71 -7.27
N ILE A 194 -20.38 -6.81 -6.64
CA ILE A 194 -21.29 -5.91 -7.36
C ILE A 194 -20.52 -4.87 -8.18
N HIS A 195 -19.39 -4.35 -7.68
CA HIS A 195 -18.52 -3.45 -8.46
C HIS A 195 -17.98 -4.16 -9.70
N GLU A 196 -17.40 -5.35 -9.54
CA GLU A 196 -16.80 -6.10 -10.65
C GLU A 196 -17.85 -6.57 -11.66
N PHE A 197 -19.02 -7.02 -11.19
CA PHE A 197 -20.18 -7.33 -12.04
C PHE A 197 -20.62 -6.13 -12.89
N CYS A 198 -20.69 -4.93 -12.30
CA CYS A 198 -21.00 -3.70 -13.03
C CYS A 198 -19.92 -3.34 -14.05
N GLN A 199 -18.66 -3.38 -13.64
CA GLN A 199 -17.47 -3.10 -14.45
C GLN A 199 -17.37 -4.01 -15.68
N ASP A 200 -17.55 -5.32 -15.52
CA ASP A 200 -17.45 -6.30 -16.61
C ASP A 200 -18.57 -6.12 -17.65
N ILE A 201 -19.81 -5.87 -17.20
CA ILE A 201 -20.96 -5.68 -18.09
C ILE A 201 -20.82 -4.38 -18.89
N ILE A 202 -20.41 -3.28 -18.26
CA ILE A 202 -20.24 -1.99 -18.93
C ILE A 202 -19.10 -2.03 -19.96
N LYS A 203 -18.06 -2.82 -19.69
CA LYS A 203 -16.92 -3.03 -20.59
C LYS A 203 -17.28 -3.82 -21.85
N ASP A 204 -18.17 -4.82 -21.75
CA ASP A 204 -18.58 -5.66 -22.89
C ASP A 204 -20.08 -5.99 -22.88
N LEU A 205 -20.90 -5.01 -23.27
CA LEU A 205 -22.36 -5.16 -23.37
C LEU A 205 -22.80 -6.26 -24.35
N GLN A 206 -21.95 -6.66 -25.31
CA GLN A 206 -22.30 -7.70 -26.29
C GLN A 206 -22.21 -9.08 -25.66
N LYS A 207 -21.12 -9.36 -24.93
CA LYS A 207 -20.93 -10.62 -24.18
C LYS A 207 -22.06 -10.87 -23.18
N TYR A 208 -22.54 -9.83 -22.49
CA TYR A 208 -23.55 -9.95 -21.44
C TYR A 208 -24.99 -9.62 -21.89
N LYS A 209 -25.27 -9.57 -23.21
CA LYS A 209 -26.59 -9.19 -23.75
C LYS A 209 -27.76 -10.00 -23.15
N SER A 210 -27.56 -11.30 -22.93
CA SER A 210 -28.58 -12.21 -22.38
C SER A 210 -29.00 -11.90 -20.94
N LEU A 211 -28.24 -11.10 -20.18
CA LEU A 211 -28.69 -10.58 -18.88
C LEU A 211 -29.88 -9.63 -19.04
N PHE A 212 -29.84 -8.75 -20.04
CA PHE A 212 -30.84 -7.71 -20.27
C PHE A 212 -32.18 -8.29 -20.76
N GLU A 213 -32.13 -9.41 -21.48
CA GLU A 213 -33.31 -10.18 -21.91
C GLU A 213 -34.05 -10.84 -20.73
N ASN A 214 -33.38 -11.01 -19.58
CA ASN A 214 -33.92 -11.70 -18.40
C ASN A 214 -34.20 -10.78 -17.18
N ILE A 215 -34.08 -9.45 -17.33
CA ILE A 215 -34.24 -8.50 -16.21
C ILE A 215 -35.60 -8.66 -15.51
N GLU A 216 -36.71 -8.81 -16.24
CA GLU A 216 -38.04 -8.96 -15.63
C GLU A 216 -38.19 -10.22 -14.77
N VAL A 217 -37.46 -11.29 -15.08
CA VAL A 217 -37.47 -12.53 -14.29
C VAL A 217 -36.73 -12.30 -12.98
N LEU A 218 -35.51 -11.73 -13.06
CA LEU A 218 -34.72 -11.36 -11.89
C LEU A 218 -35.44 -10.31 -11.01
N ASP A 219 -36.18 -9.39 -11.63
CA ASP A 219 -36.96 -8.36 -10.95
C ASP A 219 -38.15 -8.92 -10.15
N LYS A 220 -38.80 -9.97 -10.66
CA LYS A 220 -39.82 -10.71 -9.90
C LYS A 220 -39.18 -11.44 -8.72
N LEU A 221 -38.10 -12.18 -8.97
CA LEU A 221 -37.41 -12.97 -7.93
C LEU A 221 -36.87 -12.12 -6.77
N GLN A 222 -36.34 -10.91 -7.02
CA GLN A 222 -35.87 -10.04 -5.93
C GLN A 222 -36.98 -9.56 -4.98
N ASN A 223 -38.24 -9.56 -5.41
CA ASN A 223 -39.39 -9.21 -4.59
C ASN A 223 -39.89 -10.40 -3.75
N GLU A 224 -39.51 -11.63 -4.10
CA GLU A 224 -39.93 -12.87 -3.43
C GLU A 224 -38.98 -13.31 -2.29
N GLN A 225 -37.86 -12.58 -2.09
CA GLN A 225 -36.81 -12.57 -1.04
C GLN A 225 -36.52 -13.81 -0.17
N HIS A 226 -37.54 -14.53 0.29
CA HIS A 226 -37.45 -15.70 1.17
C HIS A 226 -37.84 -17.03 0.49
N GLN A 227 -38.28 -17.04 -0.78
CA GLN A 227 -38.71 -18.26 -1.50
C GLN A 227 -37.95 -18.56 -2.80
N ILE A 228 -36.91 -17.79 -3.13
CA ILE A 228 -36.13 -17.94 -4.37
C ILE A 228 -35.51 -19.34 -4.44
N LYS A 229 -35.88 -20.12 -5.46
CA LYS A 229 -35.25 -21.40 -5.82
C LYS A 229 -34.21 -21.17 -6.92
N LEU A 230 -33.10 -21.91 -6.85
CA LEU A 230 -32.00 -21.80 -7.82
C LEU A 230 -32.46 -22.05 -9.26
N ASP A 231 -33.32 -23.05 -9.46
CA ASP A 231 -33.83 -23.45 -10.78
C ASP A 231 -34.65 -22.34 -11.48
N GLN A 232 -35.06 -21.31 -10.74
CA GLN A 232 -35.76 -20.14 -11.28
C GLN A 232 -34.80 -19.04 -11.77
N ILE A 233 -33.52 -19.08 -11.36
CA ILE A 233 -32.53 -18.07 -11.68
C ILE A 233 -31.96 -18.35 -13.08
N PRO A 234 -32.04 -17.40 -14.03
CA PRO A 234 -31.47 -17.57 -15.37
C PRO A 234 -29.99 -17.94 -15.36
N GLN A 235 -29.62 -18.96 -16.13
CA GLN A 235 -28.23 -19.42 -16.26
C GLN A 235 -27.27 -18.29 -16.71
N SER A 236 -27.76 -17.36 -17.54
CA SER A 236 -27.03 -16.16 -17.96
C SER A 236 -26.61 -15.26 -16.79
N PHE A 237 -27.34 -15.28 -15.67
CA PHE A 237 -26.98 -14.59 -14.43
C PHE A 237 -26.08 -15.43 -13.51
N ILE A 238 -26.24 -16.75 -13.50
CA ILE A 238 -25.42 -17.66 -12.69
C ILE A 238 -23.97 -17.70 -13.19
N GLU A 239 -23.74 -17.71 -14.51
CA GLU A 239 -22.38 -17.82 -15.08
C GLU A 239 -21.42 -16.68 -14.65
N PRO A 240 -21.76 -15.38 -14.78
CA PRO A 240 -20.88 -14.30 -14.34
C PRO A 240 -20.62 -14.33 -12.82
N ILE A 241 -21.66 -14.61 -12.03
CA ILE A 241 -21.53 -14.67 -10.57
C ILE A 241 -20.70 -15.87 -10.12
N SER A 242 -20.76 -16.99 -10.83
CA SER A 242 -19.92 -18.18 -10.56
C SER A 242 -18.43 -17.91 -10.77
N LEU A 243 -18.07 -17.15 -11.82
CA LEU A 243 -16.69 -16.72 -12.06
C LEU A 243 -16.17 -15.79 -10.94
N LEU A 244 -17.01 -14.85 -10.48
CA LEU A 244 -16.67 -13.97 -9.35
C LEU A 244 -16.59 -14.75 -8.03
N TYR A 245 -17.46 -15.74 -7.83
CA TYR A 245 -17.43 -16.64 -6.68
C TYR A 245 -16.12 -17.45 -6.62
N GLN A 246 -15.69 -18.01 -7.74
CA GLN A 246 -14.38 -18.67 -7.85
C GLN A 246 -13.22 -17.70 -7.54
N LYS A 247 -13.26 -16.48 -8.10
CA LYS A 247 -12.23 -15.46 -7.87
C LYS A 247 -12.06 -15.08 -6.39
N TYR A 248 -13.16 -15.04 -5.63
CA TYR A 248 -13.18 -14.66 -4.21
C TYR A 248 -13.41 -15.84 -3.26
N LEU A 249 -13.12 -17.07 -3.70
CA LEU A 249 -13.40 -18.31 -2.96
C LEU A 249 -12.76 -18.34 -1.57
N SER A 250 -11.59 -17.71 -1.41
CA SER A 250 -10.92 -17.57 -0.11
C SER A 250 -11.74 -16.77 0.89
N GLU A 251 -12.31 -15.64 0.47
CA GLU A 251 -13.14 -14.80 1.34
C GLU A 251 -14.47 -15.46 1.71
N PHE A 252 -15.06 -16.26 0.81
CA PHE A 252 -16.23 -17.10 1.13
C PHE A 252 -15.92 -18.18 2.18
N TYR A 253 -14.74 -18.79 2.11
CA TYR A 253 -14.30 -19.78 3.10
C TYR A 253 -14.14 -19.15 4.50
N TYR A 254 -13.56 -17.95 4.59
CA TYR A 254 -13.40 -17.24 5.87
C TYR A 254 -14.74 -16.76 6.46
N LEU A 255 -15.73 -16.43 5.62
CA LEU A 255 -17.06 -15.97 6.02
C LEU A 255 -17.99 -17.11 6.50
N GLU A 256 -17.47 -18.06 7.28
CA GLU A 256 -18.22 -19.22 7.79
C GLU A 256 -18.87 -20.06 6.66
N LYS A 257 -18.15 -20.23 5.54
CA LYS A 257 -18.57 -21.08 4.41
C LYS A 257 -19.95 -20.71 3.83
N LYS A 258 -20.28 -19.41 3.69
CA LYS A 258 -21.52 -19.03 2.99
C LYS A 258 -21.51 -19.60 1.57
N THR A 259 -22.56 -20.34 1.22
CA THR A 259 -22.73 -20.89 -0.13
C THR A 259 -22.93 -19.76 -1.15
N ILE A 260 -22.58 -20.03 -2.41
CA ILE A 260 -22.91 -19.16 -3.55
C ILE A 260 -24.39 -18.75 -3.58
N ILE A 261 -25.27 -19.64 -3.11
CA ILE A 261 -26.73 -19.44 -3.00
C ILE A 261 -27.06 -18.31 -2.04
N ALA A 262 -26.54 -18.36 -0.81
CA ALA A 262 -26.73 -17.32 0.19
C ALA A 262 -26.19 -15.98 -0.29
N MET A 263 -25.10 -16.00 -1.05
CA MET A 263 -24.54 -14.79 -1.65
C MET A 263 -25.40 -14.22 -2.78
N ILE A 264 -25.89 -15.07 -3.69
CA ILE A 264 -26.80 -14.67 -4.76
C ILE A 264 -28.02 -13.97 -4.18
N ILE A 265 -28.66 -14.55 -3.16
CA ILE A 265 -29.82 -13.94 -2.47
C ILE A 265 -29.45 -12.56 -1.88
N PHE A 266 -28.25 -12.42 -1.32
CA PHE A 266 -27.77 -11.15 -0.75
C PHE A 266 -27.50 -10.06 -1.80
N ILE A 267 -26.87 -10.40 -2.94
CA ILE A 267 -26.47 -9.42 -3.96
C ILE A 267 -27.55 -9.15 -5.02
N LEU A 268 -28.47 -10.10 -5.26
CA LEU A 268 -29.44 -10.07 -6.37
C LEU A 268 -30.17 -8.73 -6.50
N PRO A 269 -30.70 -8.08 -5.44
CA PRO A 269 -31.39 -6.80 -5.59
C PRO A 269 -30.48 -5.68 -6.14
N SER A 270 -29.22 -5.66 -5.71
CA SER A 270 -28.24 -4.68 -6.20
C SER A 270 -27.81 -4.99 -7.63
N CYS A 271 -27.71 -6.28 -8.01
CA CYS A 271 -27.44 -6.67 -9.39
C CYS A 271 -28.61 -6.32 -10.34
N VAL A 272 -29.86 -6.50 -9.93
CA VAL A 272 -31.04 -6.10 -10.73
C VAL A 272 -31.05 -4.59 -10.94
N ASN A 273 -30.83 -3.81 -9.89
CA ASN A 273 -30.75 -2.35 -9.99
C ASN A 273 -29.56 -1.90 -10.86
N THR A 274 -28.42 -2.59 -10.78
CA THR A 274 -27.26 -2.37 -11.67
C THR A 274 -27.63 -2.62 -13.14
N LEU A 275 -28.27 -3.75 -13.45
CA LEU A 275 -28.70 -4.09 -14.80
C LEU A 275 -29.70 -3.08 -15.37
N LYS A 276 -30.71 -2.68 -14.58
CA LYS A 276 -31.66 -1.62 -14.94
C LYS A 276 -30.95 -0.29 -15.21
N TRP A 277 -29.89 0.04 -14.47
CA TRP A 277 -29.19 1.32 -14.58
C TRP A 277 -28.37 1.37 -15.88
N ILE A 278 -27.66 0.27 -16.18
CA ILE A 278 -26.95 0.08 -17.45
C ILE A 278 -27.94 0.11 -18.63
N GLN A 279 -29.07 -0.60 -18.50
CA GLN A 279 -30.12 -0.61 -19.53
C GLN A 279 -30.66 0.80 -19.79
N GLN A 280 -30.93 1.58 -18.74
CA GLN A 280 -31.50 2.92 -18.87
C GLN A 280 -30.50 3.93 -19.47
N TYR A 281 -29.31 4.05 -18.89
CA TYR A 281 -28.40 5.17 -19.18
C TYR A 281 -27.32 4.86 -20.21
N ILE A 282 -27.00 3.58 -20.45
CA ILE A 282 -25.96 3.17 -21.39
C ILE A 282 -26.57 2.54 -22.65
N ILE A 283 -27.49 1.57 -22.51
CA ILE A 283 -28.12 0.91 -23.68
C ILE A 283 -29.18 1.82 -24.31
N ASN A 284 -30.14 2.29 -23.52
CA ASN A 284 -31.25 3.13 -24.01
C ASN A 284 -30.86 4.61 -24.18
N GLN A 285 -29.62 4.99 -23.85
CA GLN A 285 -29.08 6.35 -23.99
C GLN A 285 -29.98 7.44 -23.37
N GLN A 286 -30.70 7.13 -22.29
CA GLN A 286 -31.48 8.13 -21.56
C GLN A 286 -30.55 9.10 -20.83
N SER A 287 -30.99 10.36 -20.70
CA SER A 287 -30.19 11.35 -19.98
C SER A 287 -30.37 11.25 -18.47
N ILE A 288 -29.26 11.21 -17.75
CA ILE A 288 -29.20 11.47 -16.31
C ILE A 288 -29.45 12.98 -16.11
N ASN A 289 -30.55 13.33 -15.42
CA ASN A 289 -30.90 14.71 -15.08
C ASN A 289 -30.73 14.92 -13.57
N ILE A 290 -29.79 15.75 -13.15
CA ILE A 290 -29.49 16.00 -11.72
C ILE A 290 -29.46 17.50 -11.46
N LYS A 291 -30.10 17.94 -10.36
CA LYS A 291 -29.95 19.30 -9.83
C LYS A 291 -28.95 19.30 -8.67
N GLN A 292 -27.86 20.05 -8.80
CA GLN A 292 -26.87 20.23 -7.75
C GLN A 292 -27.47 21.06 -6.61
N GLN A 293 -27.41 20.55 -5.37
CA GLN A 293 -28.06 21.19 -4.23
C GLN A 293 -27.42 22.55 -3.86
N GLN A 294 -26.09 22.66 -3.89
CA GLN A 294 -25.37 23.86 -3.47
C GLN A 294 -25.55 25.05 -4.43
N THR A 295 -25.35 24.82 -5.74
CA THR A 295 -25.38 25.89 -6.76
C THR A 295 -26.74 26.05 -7.43
N GLN A 296 -27.67 25.11 -7.23
CA GLN A 296 -28.92 24.95 -7.97
C GLN A 296 -28.76 24.67 -9.47
N ASP A 297 -27.53 24.42 -9.95
CA ASP A 297 -27.24 24.06 -11.34
C ASP A 297 -27.94 22.75 -11.74
N VAL A 298 -28.51 22.72 -12.95
CA VAL A 298 -29.11 21.52 -13.55
C VAL A 298 -28.16 20.93 -14.59
N TYR A 299 -27.82 19.66 -14.45
CA TYR A 299 -27.00 18.92 -15.40
C TYR A 299 -27.86 17.89 -16.11
N GLN A 300 -27.75 17.86 -17.44
CA GLN A 300 -28.27 16.78 -18.27
C GLN A 300 -27.09 16.07 -18.94
N ILE A 301 -26.93 14.78 -18.65
CA ILE A 301 -25.72 13.99 -18.97
C ILE A 301 -26.14 12.72 -19.72
N TYR A 302 -25.45 12.41 -20.81
CA TYR A 302 -25.58 11.18 -21.59
C TYR A 302 -24.24 10.42 -21.53
N ILE A 303 -24.27 9.12 -21.22
CA ILE A 303 -23.07 8.27 -21.20
C ILE A 303 -22.84 7.70 -22.59
N LEU A 304 -21.80 8.19 -23.29
CA LEU A 304 -21.55 7.82 -24.69
C LEU A 304 -20.87 6.45 -24.80
N ARG A 305 -19.82 6.21 -24.00
CA ARG A 305 -19.06 4.96 -24.01
C ARG A 305 -18.21 4.78 -22.75
N TRP A 306 -17.91 3.52 -22.47
CA TRP A 306 -16.85 3.09 -21.57
C TRP A 306 -15.45 3.47 -22.10
N ILE A 307 -14.52 3.77 -21.18
CA ILE A 307 -13.11 4.06 -21.48
C ILE A 307 -12.17 3.09 -20.73
N SER A 308 -12.38 2.91 -19.43
CA SER A 308 -11.55 2.02 -18.59
C SER A 308 -12.22 1.68 -17.26
N ASN A 309 -11.90 0.52 -16.67
CA ASN A 309 -12.19 0.18 -15.27
C ASN A 309 -10.89 0.19 -14.47
N GLU A 310 -10.93 0.63 -13.22
CA GLU A 310 -9.79 0.64 -12.27
C GLU A 310 -8.47 1.16 -12.87
N GLN A 311 -8.52 2.17 -13.74
CA GLN A 311 -7.31 2.73 -14.31
C GLN A 311 -6.52 3.45 -13.22
N LYS A 312 -5.28 3.02 -12.99
CA LYS A 312 -4.37 3.74 -12.11
C LYS A 312 -4.10 5.14 -12.68
N LEU A 313 -4.54 6.15 -11.96
CA LEU A 313 -4.19 7.54 -12.20
C LEU A 313 -3.21 7.99 -11.10
N SER A 314 -2.17 8.73 -11.49
CA SER A 314 -1.22 9.32 -10.55
C SER A 314 -0.67 10.63 -11.07
N SER A 315 -0.30 11.52 -10.16
CA SER A 315 0.33 12.79 -10.50
C SER A 315 1.37 13.15 -9.44
N SER A 316 2.65 13.13 -9.83
CA SER A 316 3.74 13.61 -8.98
C SER A 316 3.63 15.12 -8.68
N ILE A 317 2.96 15.88 -9.54
CA ILE A 317 2.69 17.32 -9.37
C ILE A 317 1.81 17.56 -8.15
N TYR A 318 0.75 16.75 -7.99
CA TYR A 318 -0.22 16.89 -6.91
C TYR A 318 0.05 15.96 -5.71
N GLY A 319 0.96 15.00 -5.86
CA GLY A 319 1.25 13.99 -4.83
C GLY A 319 0.04 13.10 -4.54
N PHE A 320 -0.77 12.79 -5.54
CA PHE A 320 -1.97 11.94 -5.43
C PHE A 320 -1.90 10.74 -6.38
N ASN A 321 -2.54 9.64 -5.98
CA ASN A 321 -2.85 8.50 -6.84
C ASN A 321 -4.30 8.04 -6.64
N GLY A 322 -4.80 7.17 -7.51
CA GLY A 322 -6.17 6.70 -7.44
C GLY A 322 -6.50 5.65 -8.50
N PHE A 323 -7.60 4.95 -8.28
CA PHE A 323 -8.18 3.98 -9.20
C PHE A 323 -9.69 4.27 -9.26
N PRO A 324 -10.16 5.10 -10.21
CA PRO A 324 -11.60 5.31 -10.40
C PRO A 324 -12.25 3.98 -10.78
N ASP A 325 -13.40 3.63 -10.18
CA ASP A 325 -14.08 2.36 -10.45
C ASP A 325 -14.31 2.20 -11.97
N ILE A 326 -14.88 3.23 -12.61
CA ILE A 326 -15.10 3.31 -14.06
C ILE A 326 -14.81 4.73 -14.57
N VAL A 327 -14.19 4.84 -15.74
CA VAL A 327 -14.09 6.08 -16.53
C VAL A 327 -14.97 5.94 -17.79
N VAL A 328 -15.78 6.97 -18.06
CA VAL A 328 -16.65 7.04 -19.24
C VAL A 328 -16.50 8.35 -19.99
N GLU A 329 -16.75 8.34 -21.29
CA GLU A 329 -16.99 9.55 -22.07
C GLU A 329 -18.47 9.94 -21.95
N VAL A 330 -18.75 11.20 -21.63
CA VAL A 330 -20.11 11.74 -21.56
C VAL A 330 -20.29 12.94 -22.46
N LYS A 331 -21.52 13.11 -22.94
CA LYS A 331 -22.03 14.36 -23.51
C LYS A 331 -22.95 15.00 -22.49
N PHE A 332 -22.64 16.20 -22.02
CA PHE A 332 -23.43 16.89 -20.99
C PHE A 332 -23.75 18.33 -21.37
N ARG A 333 -24.81 18.88 -20.79
CA ARG A 333 -25.04 20.33 -20.70
C ARG A 333 -25.26 20.75 -19.26
N LYS A 334 -24.80 21.95 -18.92
CA LYS A 334 -25.02 22.60 -17.64
C LYS A 334 -25.97 23.79 -17.82
N ASN A 335 -27.10 23.79 -17.13
CA ASN A 335 -28.20 24.75 -17.31
C ASN A 335 -28.59 24.88 -18.80
N PHE A 336 -28.65 26.11 -19.31
CA PHE A 336 -28.93 26.44 -20.70
C PHE A 336 -27.69 26.54 -21.59
N GLN A 337 -26.52 26.05 -21.15
CA GLN A 337 -25.29 26.04 -21.95
C GLN A 337 -25.35 25.00 -23.09
N GLN A 338 -24.45 25.16 -24.06
CA GLN A 338 -24.29 24.18 -25.15
C GLN A 338 -23.77 22.83 -24.60
N PHE A 339 -24.07 21.76 -25.34
CA PHE A 339 -23.54 20.43 -25.02
C PHE A 339 -22.02 20.37 -25.24
N GLN A 340 -21.33 19.71 -24.32
CA GLN A 340 -19.88 19.46 -24.35
C GLN A 340 -19.60 17.98 -24.08
N ASN A 341 -18.50 17.47 -24.65
CA ASN A 341 -18.00 16.13 -24.34
C ASN A 341 -16.82 16.22 -23.36
N CYS A 342 -16.73 15.27 -22.42
CA CYS A 342 -15.57 15.10 -21.54
C CYS A 342 -15.51 13.67 -20.99
N PHE A 343 -14.38 13.29 -20.38
CA PHE A 343 -14.28 12.07 -19.59
C PHE A 343 -14.61 12.37 -18.12
N ILE A 344 -15.43 11.52 -17.49
CA ILE A 344 -15.75 11.64 -16.05
C ILE A 344 -15.49 10.33 -15.31
N PRO A 345 -15.15 10.38 -14.01
CA PRO A 345 -15.16 9.22 -13.15
C PRO A 345 -16.61 8.89 -12.75
N LEU A 346 -16.94 7.61 -12.76
CA LEU A 346 -18.08 7.04 -12.05
C LEU A 346 -17.52 6.29 -10.83
N GLU A 347 -17.97 6.67 -9.64
CA GLU A 347 -17.69 5.96 -8.39
C GLU A 347 -18.92 5.11 -8.03
N LEU A 348 -18.74 3.81 -7.85
CA LEU A 348 -19.82 2.88 -7.51
C LEU A 348 -19.97 2.80 -5.99
N LYS A 349 -21.22 2.69 -5.50
CA LYS A 349 -21.54 2.50 -4.09
C LYS A 349 -22.69 1.53 -3.88
N THR A 350 -22.47 0.53 -3.03
CA THR A 350 -23.45 -0.51 -2.66
C THR A 350 -24.06 -0.30 -1.26
N GLY A 351 -23.42 0.54 -0.43
CA GLY A 351 -23.90 0.92 0.90
C GLY A 351 -24.77 2.18 0.91
N LYS A 352 -25.14 2.62 2.11
CA LYS A 352 -25.88 3.89 2.32
C LYS A 352 -25.08 5.09 1.82
N LYS A 353 -25.80 6.12 1.38
CA LYS A 353 -25.24 7.44 1.03
C LYS A 353 -24.37 8.03 2.16
N SER A 354 -23.27 8.66 1.76
CA SER A 354 -22.37 9.39 2.66
C SER A 354 -21.68 10.53 1.91
N GLU A 355 -21.64 11.71 2.52
CA GLU A 355 -20.95 12.91 2.01
C GLU A 355 -19.44 12.66 1.83
N ASN A 356 -18.86 11.75 2.63
CA ASN A 356 -17.45 11.36 2.57
C ASN A 356 -16.99 10.83 1.20
N TYR A 357 -17.90 10.34 0.35
CA TYR A 357 -17.54 9.84 -0.99
C TYR A 357 -17.23 10.97 -2.00
N GLU A 358 -17.65 12.21 -1.73
CA GLU A 358 -17.41 13.34 -2.64
C GLU A 358 -15.92 13.64 -2.78
N GLN A 359 -15.16 13.60 -1.68
CA GLN A 359 -13.71 13.84 -1.66
C GLN A 359 -12.93 12.84 -2.55
N GLN A 360 -13.43 11.61 -2.66
CA GLN A 360 -12.84 10.59 -3.52
C GLN A 360 -13.02 10.93 -5.00
N VAL A 361 -14.24 11.30 -5.39
CA VAL A 361 -14.54 11.73 -6.78
C VAL A 361 -13.82 13.04 -7.11
N GLN A 362 -13.73 14.00 -6.19
CA GLN A 362 -12.98 15.25 -6.37
C GLN A 362 -11.48 14.99 -6.62
N THR A 363 -10.87 14.05 -5.89
CA THR A 363 -9.48 13.63 -6.12
C THR A 363 -9.31 13.00 -7.51
N TYR A 364 -10.26 12.17 -7.96
CA TYR A 364 -10.25 11.61 -9.31
C TYR A 364 -10.43 12.65 -10.40
N LEU A 365 -11.29 13.66 -10.22
CA LEU A 365 -11.44 14.77 -11.16
C LEU A 365 -10.14 15.55 -11.32
N LEU A 366 -9.45 15.86 -10.22
CA LEU A 366 -8.15 16.54 -10.23
C LEU A 366 -7.10 15.72 -11.01
N LEU A 367 -7.02 14.41 -10.75
CA LEU A 367 -6.12 13.49 -11.46
C LEU A 367 -6.47 13.35 -12.94
N MET A 368 -7.75 13.15 -13.29
CA MET A 368 -8.22 12.98 -14.66
C MET A 368 -8.02 14.24 -15.51
N ASN A 369 -8.29 15.42 -14.97
CA ASN A 369 -8.04 16.68 -15.68
C ASN A 369 -6.56 16.87 -16.01
N ASN A 370 -5.66 16.44 -15.12
CA ASN A 370 -4.22 16.43 -15.39
C ASN A 370 -3.78 15.34 -16.38
N PHE A 371 -4.35 14.14 -16.30
CA PHE A 371 -4.00 13.00 -17.16
C PHE A 371 -4.50 13.18 -18.60
N TYR A 372 -5.80 13.41 -18.78
CA TYR A 372 -6.45 13.57 -20.09
C TYR A 372 -6.31 14.98 -20.70
N LYS A 373 -5.62 15.91 -20.02
CA LYS A 373 -5.46 17.33 -20.42
C LYS A 373 -6.80 18.01 -20.73
N GLN A 374 -7.81 17.71 -19.91
CA GLN A 374 -9.18 18.22 -20.04
C GLN A 374 -9.55 19.10 -18.84
N ASN A 375 -10.73 19.72 -18.90
CA ASN A 375 -11.30 20.49 -17.80
C ASN A 375 -12.72 19.98 -17.46
N SER A 376 -12.82 18.72 -17.03
CA SER A 376 -14.08 18.17 -16.55
C SER A 376 -14.51 18.88 -15.25
N GLN A 377 -15.80 19.23 -15.19
CA GLN A 377 -16.38 20.02 -14.10
C GLN A 377 -17.01 19.16 -12.99
N PHE A 378 -17.25 17.87 -13.26
CA PHE A 378 -18.00 16.99 -12.38
C PHE A 378 -17.67 15.51 -12.61
N GLY A 379 -17.95 14.70 -11.59
CA GLY A 379 -18.03 13.24 -11.65
C GLY A 379 -19.38 12.77 -11.09
N LEU A 380 -19.63 11.46 -11.15
CA LEU A 380 -20.86 10.87 -10.61
C LEU A 380 -20.52 9.82 -9.54
N ILE A 381 -21.35 9.77 -8.50
CA ILE A 381 -21.46 8.60 -7.62
C ILE A 381 -22.75 7.87 -7.99
N VAL A 382 -22.65 6.56 -8.22
CA VAL A 382 -23.75 5.68 -8.59
C VAL A 382 -24.08 4.76 -7.41
N TYR A 383 -25.22 5.01 -6.75
CA TYR A 383 -25.73 4.19 -5.66
C TYR A 383 -26.51 3.00 -6.21
N LEU A 384 -25.78 1.93 -6.54
CA LEU A 384 -26.30 0.73 -7.21
C LEU A 384 -27.44 0.05 -6.42
N LYS A 385 -27.43 0.15 -5.09
CA LYS A 385 -28.51 -0.39 -4.25
C LYS A 385 -29.80 0.43 -4.32
N GLU A 386 -29.70 1.75 -4.38
CA GLU A 386 -30.83 2.69 -4.31
C GLU A 386 -31.35 3.11 -5.70
N PHE A 387 -30.65 2.73 -6.78
CA PHE A 387 -30.91 3.17 -8.15
C PHE A 387 -30.73 4.69 -8.35
N GLU A 388 -29.81 5.31 -7.59
CA GLU A 388 -29.66 6.76 -7.56
C GLU A 388 -28.28 7.25 -8.05
N ASN A 389 -28.28 8.40 -8.72
CA ASN A 389 -27.07 9.10 -9.16
C ASN A 389 -26.92 10.40 -8.37
N SER A 390 -25.72 10.69 -7.86
CA SER A 390 -25.39 12.03 -7.35
C SER A 390 -24.23 12.64 -8.10
N ILE A 391 -24.32 13.94 -8.39
CA ILE A 391 -23.26 14.69 -9.05
C ILE A 391 -22.29 15.28 -8.02
N VAL A 392 -21.00 15.13 -8.27
CA VAL A 392 -19.94 15.73 -7.46
C VAL A 392 -19.18 16.74 -8.32
N THR A 393 -19.20 18.01 -7.93
CA THR A 393 -18.34 19.04 -8.53
C THR A 393 -17.08 19.25 -7.70
N CYS A 394 -16.11 19.96 -8.26
CA CYS A 394 -14.91 20.35 -7.52
C CYS A 394 -14.61 21.85 -7.72
N SER A 395 -14.76 22.62 -6.65
CA SER A 395 -14.41 24.04 -6.57
C SER A 395 -12.95 24.22 -6.09
N GLN A 396 -12.37 25.39 -6.33
CA GLN A 396 -11.01 25.68 -5.87
C GLN A 396 -10.84 25.55 -4.34
N LYS A 397 -11.91 25.82 -3.57
CA LYS A 397 -11.90 25.65 -2.11
C LYS A 397 -11.72 24.18 -1.72
N GLU A 398 -12.47 23.27 -2.36
CA GLU A 398 -12.39 21.83 -2.12
C GLU A 398 -11.03 21.27 -2.57
N ILE A 399 -10.49 21.73 -3.71
CA ILE A 399 -9.11 21.41 -4.15
C ILE A 399 -8.10 21.82 -3.07
N ASN A 400 -8.21 23.05 -2.55
CA ASN A 400 -7.31 23.55 -1.50
C ASN A 400 -7.43 22.74 -0.20
N GLU A 401 -8.64 22.27 0.15
CA GLU A 401 -8.87 21.39 1.30
C GLU A 401 -8.25 19.98 1.10
N LEU A 402 -8.32 19.41 -0.12
CA LEU A 402 -7.62 18.15 -0.45
C LEU A 402 -6.10 18.29 -0.27
N PHE A 403 -5.50 19.35 -0.81
CA PHE A 403 -4.06 19.63 -0.62
C PHE A 403 -3.70 19.86 0.85
N PHE A 404 -4.55 20.55 1.62
CA PHE A 404 -4.34 20.74 3.05
C PHE A 404 -4.30 19.40 3.80
N TYR A 405 -5.32 18.55 3.68
CA TYR A 405 -5.36 17.26 4.39
C TYR A 405 -4.22 16.33 3.95
N ARG A 406 -3.86 16.36 2.66
CA ARG A 406 -2.67 15.67 2.15
C ARG A 406 -1.40 16.14 2.86
N ASN A 407 -1.12 17.44 2.84
CA ASN A 407 0.12 17.99 3.38
C ASN A 407 0.20 17.84 4.91
N LEU A 408 -0.94 17.92 5.61
CA LEU A 408 -1.05 17.61 7.03
C LEU A 408 -0.60 16.17 7.33
N TYR A 409 -1.17 15.20 6.62
CA TYR A 409 -0.81 13.80 6.78
C TYR A 409 0.67 13.54 6.42
N ILE A 410 1.20 14.17 5.37
CA ILE A 410 2.63 14.05 5.03
C ILE A 410 3.52 14.60 6.15
N ALA A 411 3.23 15.79 6.69
CA ALA A 411 4.01 16.40 7.77
C ALA A 411 4.00 15.53 9.05
N GLU A 412 2.82 15.00 9.41
CA GLU A 412 2.66 14.06 10.52
C GLU A 412 3.37 12.72 10.26
N THR A 413 3.27 12.17 9.06
CA THR A 413 3.93 10.91 8.64
C THR A 413 5.44 11.05 8.61
N TYR A 414 5.98 12.19 8.17
CA TYR A 414 7.43 12.44 8.15
C TYR A 414 8.03 12.44 9.56
N MET A 415 7.32 13.06 10.52
CA MET A 415 7.68 13.04 11.94
C MET A 415 7.65 11.63 12.54
N PHE A 416 6.60 10.87 12.23
CA PHE A 416 6.43 9.46 12.61
C PHE A 416 7.55 8.59 12.00
N GLU A 417 7.83 8.74 10.72
CA GLU A 417 8.76 7.90 9.96
C GLU A 417 10.20 7.97 10.47
N LYS A 418 10.67 9.18 10.83
CA LYS A 418 12.00 9.44 11.39
C LYS A 418 12.16 9.05 12.86
N SER A 419 11.07 8.75 13.56
CA SER A 419 11.16 8.40 14.99
C SER A 419 11.51 6.94 15.22
N ILE A 420 12.38 6.69 16.20
CA ILE A 420 12.71 5.34 16.69
C ILE A 420 11.49 4.74 17.39
N ASN A 421 10.79 5.55 18.19
CA ASN A 421 9.55 5.18 18.88
C ASN A 421 8.33 5.56 18.01
N CYS A 422 8.13 4.84 16.92
CA CYS A 422 7.13 5.14 15.88
C CYS A 422 5.76 5.62 16.41
N TYR A 423 5.11 4.85 17.28
CA TYR A 423 3.76 5.13 17.77
C TYR A 423 3.68 6.32 18.76
N SER A 424 4.79 6.81 19.33
CA SER A 424 4.80 7.98 20.23
C SER A 424 4.42 9.30 19.55
N LYS A 425 4.55 9.37 18.22
CA LYS A 425 4.24 10.55 17.40
C LYS A 425 2.94 10.46 16.61
N LEU A 426 2.06 9.52 16.96
CA LEU A 426 0.69 9.53 16.46
C LEU A 426 0.00 10.86 16.83
N PRO A 427 -0.91 11.39 15.98
CA PRO A 427 -1.75 12.53 16.36
C PRO A 427 -2.41 12.25 17.71
N ASP A 428 -2.42 13.20 18.64
CA ASP A 428 -2.86 12.93 20.02
C ASP A 428 -4.33 12.46 20.03
N LEU A 429 -4.64 11.44 20.84
CA LEU A 429 -6.00 10.92 20.95
C LEU A 429 -6.94 11.96 21.56
N LYS A 430 -6.43 12.85 22.41
CA LYS A 430 -7.17 13.99 22.98
C LYS A 430 -7.70 14.95 21.92
N ASP A 431 -6.91 15.23 20.87
CA ASP A 431 -7.37 16.05 19.74
C ASP A 431 -8.53 15.41 18.98
N GLU A 432 -8.55 14.08 18.90
CA GLU A 432 -9.60 13.32 18.23
C GLU A 432 -10.85 13.10 19.10
N LEU A 433 -10.78 13.38 20.42
CA LEU A 433 -11.80 13.08 21.43
C LEU A 433 -12.25 14.31 22.23
N GLN A 434 -12.47 15.44 21.55
CA GLN A 434 -12.90 16.69 22.18
C GLN A 434 -14.39 16.67 22.61
N HIS A 435 -15.24 15.87 21.97
CA HIS A 435 -16.69 15.83 22.21
C HIS A 435 -17.29 14.40 22.12
N ASP A 436 -18.42 14.16 22.80
CA ASP A 436 -19.13 12.86 22.82
C ASP A 436 -19.48 12.31 21.44
N ARG A 437 -19.69 13.18 20.45
CA ARG A 437 -19.92 12.76 19.05
C ARG A 437 -18.72 12.01 18.47
N GLN A 438 -17.49 12.38 18.87
CA GLN A 438 -16.27 11.68 18.46
C GLN A 438 -16.08 10.38 19.24
N VAL A 439 -16.40 10.33 20.54
CA VAL A 439 -16.43 9.06 21.30
C VAL A 439 -17.36 8.04 20.62
N ASN A 440 -18.54 8.49 20.18
CA ASN A 440 -19.47 7.65 19.42
C ASN A 440 -18.97 7.24 18.02
N LYS A 441 -18.11 8.03 17.35
CA LYS A 441 -17.38 7.60 16.15
C LYS A 441 -16.35 6.51 16.51
N CYS A 442 -15.58 6.70 17.57
CA CYS A 442 -14.55 5.74 18.02
C CYS A 442 -15.15 4.41 18.47
N ASN A 443 -16.33 4.40 19.09
CA ASN A 443 -17.05 3.17 19.44
C ASN A 443 -17.35 2.27 18.23
N LYS A 444 -17.55 2.87 17.04
CA LYS A 444 -17.76 2.22 15.74
C LYS A 444 -16.46 2.01 14.94
N CYS A 445 -15.30 2.41 15.47
CA CYS A 445 -14.02 2.23 14.80
C CYS A 445 -13.48 0.83 15.06
N GLU A 446 -13.23 0.07 14.00
CA GLU A 446 -12.57 -1.25 14.04
C GLU A 446 -11.23 -1.22 14.80
N TYR A 447 -10.44 -0.15 14.62
CA TYR A 447 -9.12 0.03 15.24
C TYR A 447 -9.14 0.49 16.71
N LYS A 448 -10.29 0.57 17.38
CA LYS A 448 -10.37 1.22 18.71
C LYS A 448 -9.49 0.58 19.78
N SER A 449 -9.40 -0.75 19.84
CA SER A 449 -8.51 -1.47 20.76
C SER A 449 -7.04 -1.07 20.56
N ILE A 450 -6.62 -1.07 19.29
CA ILE A 450 -5.27 -0.70 18.87
C ILE A 450 -4.98 0.77 19.18
N CYS A 451 -5.90 1.66 18.83
CA CYS A 451 -5.79 3.10 19.02
C CYS A 451 -5.61 3.48 20.50
N TYR A 452 -6.38 2.83 21.38
CA TYR A 452 -6.35 3.05 22.82
C TYR A 452 -5.11 2.43 23.44
N GLY A 453 -4.75 1.18 23.11
CA GLY A 453 -3.54 0.54 23.60
C GLY A 453 -2.27 1.32 23.22
N LEU A 454 -2.17 1.82 21.99
CA LEU A 454 -1.04 2.67 21.58
C LEU A 454 -0.96 3.99 22.36
N HIS A 455 -2.10 4.59 22.73
CA HIS A 455 -2.14 5.76 23.63
C HIS A 455 -1.60 5.41 25.03
N ILE A 456 -2.05 4.28 25.58
CA ILE A 456 -1.64 3.76 26.90
C ILE A 456 -0.15 3.40 26.96
N LEU A 457 0.44 2.98 25.83
CA LEU A 457 1.86 2.62 25.71
C LEU A 457 2.81 3.82 25.55
N THR A 458 2.27 4.97 25.17
CA THR A 458 3.05 6.17 24.83
C THR A 458 2.93 7.30 25.84
N GLU A 459 2.12 7.09 26.89
CA GLU A 459 1.92 8.05 27.97
C GLU A 459 1.55 9.45 27.41
N GLN A 460 0.74 9.44 26.36
CA GLN A 460 0.16 10.63 25.73
C GLN A 460 -0.83 11.33 26.68
N SER A 461 -1.27 12.54 26.30
CA SER A 461 -1.92 13.46 27.23
C SER A 461 -3.20 12.92 27.86
N GLU A 462 -3.46 13.30 29.12
CA GLU A 462 -4.65 12.83 29.84
C GLU A 462 -5.95 13.18 29.07
N LEU A 463 -6.76 12.13 28.86
CA LEU A 463 -8.05 12.23 28.22
C LEU A 463 -9.02 12.99 29.11
N THR A 464 -9.70 13.99 28.55
CA THR A 464 -10.67 14.83 29.27
C THR A 464 -12.03 14.17 29.49
N LEU A 465 -12.27 13.01 28.88
CA LEU A 465 -13.51 12.25 28.94
C LEU A 465 -13.21 10.85 29.47
N GLN A 466 -14.05 10.35 30.39
CA GLN A 466 -13.99 8.95 30.84
C GLN A 466 -14.55 8.03 29.74
N ILE A 467 -13.83 6.96 29.44
CA ILE A 467 -14.17 6.03 28.35
C ILE A 467 -13.97 4.60 28.87
N PRO A 468 -15.04 3.90 29.30
CA PRO A 468 -14.92 2.61 29.98
C PRO A 468 -14.12 1.55 29.21
N TYR A 469 -14.18 1.55 27.88
CA TYR A 469 -13.40 0.64 27.04
C TYR A 469 -11.91 1.01 26.97
N TYR A 470 -11.55 2.29 27.13
CA TYR A 470 -10.15 2.72 27.29
C TYR A 470 -9.59 2.23 28.62
N ASP A 471 -10.36 2.39 29.70
CA ASP A 471 -9.99 1.95 31.05
C ASP A 471 -9.83 0.42 31.12
N GLN A 472 -10.71 -0.33 30.45
CA GLN A 472 -10.59 -1.79 30.28
C GLN A 472 -9.26 -2.19 29.61
N VAL A 473 -8.90 -1.55 28.49
CA VAL A 473 -7.63 -1.83 27.78
C VAL A 473 -6.43 -1.44 28.65
N ASN A 474 -6.53 -0.38 29.44
CA ASN A 474 -5.48 0.04 30.37
C ASN A 474 -5.25 -0.98 31.50
N GLN A 475 -6.33 -1.56 32.05
CA GLN A 475 -6.26 -2.64 33.04
C GLN A 475 -5.64 -3.93 32.47
N GLN A 476 -5.85 -4.23 31.19
CA GLN A 476 -5.28 -5.40 30.50
C GLN A 476 -3.78 -5.25 30.17
N LEU A 477 -3.30 -4.01 29.97
CA LEU A 477 -1.90 -3.67 29.66
C LEU A 477 -1.04 -3.49 30.92
N GLN A 478 -0.71 -4.62 31.56
CA GLN A 478 0.25 -4.65 32.68
C GLN A 478 1.67 -4.21 32.25
N GLN A 479 2.48 -3.71 33.19
CA GLN A 479 3.78 -3.09 32.89
C GLN A 479 4.75 -4.01 32.12
N LYS A 480 4.84 -5.30 32.46
CA LYS A 480 5.66 -6.27 31.70
C LYS A 480 5.21 -6.35 30.23
N SER A 481 3.90 -6.34 29.97
CA SER A 481 3.33 -6.33 28.61
C SER A 481 3.62 -5.03 27.87
N LYS A 482 3.56 -3.86 28.55
CA LYS A 482 3.96 -2.58 27.97
C LYS A 482 5.43 -2.60 27.54
N ASN A 483 6.33 -3.03 28.43
CA ASN A 483 7.78 -3.10 28.16
C ASN A 483 8.09 -4.02 26.97
N TYR A 484 7.54 -5.23 26.96
CA TYR A 484 7.72 -6.21 25.88
C TYR A 484 7.23 -5.67 24.53
N LEU A 485 6.01 -5.13 24.49
CA LEU A 485 5.41 -4.58 23.29
C LEU A 485 6.20 -3.37 22.76
N ASN A 486 6.67 -2.49 23.65
CA ASN A 486 7.44 -1.32 23.27
C ASN A 486 8.79 -1.69 22.63
N GLU A 487 9.54 -2.64 23.20
CA GLU A 487 10.80 -3.11 22.62
C GLU A 487 10.58 -3.87 21.30
N MET A 488 9.58 -4.75 21.20
CA MET A 488 9.34 -5.50 19.96
C MET A 488 8.91 -4.57 18.81
N LEU A 489 8.01 -3.62 19.03
CA LEU A 489 7.60 -2.66 17.98
C LEU A 489 8.76 -1.75 17.55
N LYS A 490 9.63 -1.35 18.48
CA LYS A 490 10.82 -0.55 18.22
C LYS A 490 11.86 -1.31 17.38
N ASN A 491 12.16 -2.56 17.73
CA ASN A 491 13.11 -3.36 16.95
C ASN A 491 12.56 -3.73 15.56
N LEU A 492 11.27 -4.10 15.45
CA LEU A 492 10.60 -4.29 14.15
C LEU A 492 10.61 -3.03 13.29
N ARG A 493 10.54 -1.84 13.90
CA ARG A 493 10.64 -0.56 13.17
C ARG A 493 12.06 -0.28 12.67
N LEU A 494 13.07 -0.55 13.49
CA LEU A 494 14.49 -0.41 13.11
C LEU A 494 14.86 -1.33 11.94
N GLU A 495 14.29 -2.55 11.90
CA GLU A 495 14.46 -3.49 10.80
C GLU A 495 13.66 -3.10 9.53
N GLU A 496 12.44 -2.58 9.69
CA GLU A 496 11.67 -2.01 8.58
C GLU A 496 12.38 -0.81 7.93
N GLN A 497 12.99 0.06 8.74
CA GLN A 497 13.77 1.22 8.27
C GLN A 497 15.03 0.80 7.50
N SER A 498 15.76 -0.23 7.93
CA SER A 498 16.92 -0.76 7.18
C SER A 498 16.53 -1.61 5.97
N SER A 499 15.36 -2.26 6.01
CA SER A 499 14.83 -3.02 4.88
C SER A 499 14.32 -2.13 3.75
N ASN A 500 13.90 -0.91 4.06
CA ASN A 500 13.67 0.15 3.07
C ASN A 500 15.00 0.66 2.52
N ILE A 501 15.62 -0.13 1.63
CA ILE A 501 16.61 0.40 0.68
C ILE A 501 15.93 1.62 0.02
N PRO A 502 16.49 2.83 0.13
CA PRO A 502 15.85 4.00 -0.45
C PRO A 502 15.71 3.72 -1.95
N GLN A 503 14.48 3.70 -2.44
CA GLN A 503 14.24 3.40 -3.84
C GLN A 503 14.81 4.54 -4.69
N VAL A 504 15.26 4.22 -5.90
CA VAL A 504 15.88 5.22 -6.77
C VAL A 504 14.76 6.07 -7.36
N ILE A 505 14.33 7.08 -6.60
CA ILE A 505 13.35 8.07 -7.04
C ILE A 505 14.03 8.87 -8.15
N TYR A 506 13.53 8.73 -9.38
CA TYR A 506 13.89 9.59 -10.49
C TYR A 506 12.82 10.67 -10.63
N PHE A 507 13.20 11.90 -10.94
CA PHE A 507 12.27 12.99 -11.25
C PHE A 507 12.53 13.52 -12.63
N ILE A 508 11.51 13.63 -13.48
CA ILE A 508 11.60 14.36 -14.74
C ILE A 508 11.74 15.86 -14.39
N GLN A 509 12.97 16.37 -14.51
CA GLN A 509 13.28 17.78 -14.32
C GLN A 509 12.87 18.59 -15.56
N GLU A 510 13.07 18.02 -16.75
CA GLU A 510 12.72 18.66 -18.02
C GLU A 510 12.49 17.61 -19.11
N THR A 511 11.44 17.79 -19.91
CA THR A 511 11.23 17.10 -21.19
C THR A 511 11.34 18.09 -22.35
N LYS A 512 12.20 17.78 -23.32
CA LYS A 512 12.40 18.57 -24.54
C LYS A 512 12.18 17.70 -25.76
N THR A 513 11.16 18.02 -26.55
CA THR A 513 10.91 17.42 -27.86
C THR A 513 11.81 18.08 -28.89
N HIS A 514 12.62 17.29 -29.59
CA HIS A 514 13.46 17.69 -30.71
C HIS A 514 12.95 17.01 -32.00
N GLN A 515 13.41 17.46 -33.16
CA GLN A 515 13.00 16.86 -34.45
C GLN A 515 13.35 15.36 -34.53
N ASP A 516 14.49 14.96 -33.96
CA ASP A 516 14.96 13.57 -34.00
C ASP A 516 14.53 12.71 -32.78
N GLY A 517 13.70 13.25 -31.86
CA GLY A 517 13.17 12.48 -30.73
C GLY A 517 13.04 13.26 -29.41
N ILE A 518 13.03 12.56 -28.28
CA ILE A 518 12.70 13.14 -26.96
C ILE A 518 13.92 13.10 -26.03
N GLN A 519 14.24 14.26 -25.48
CA GLN A 519 15.19 14.41 -24.38
C GLN A 519 14.44 14.46 -23.04
N ILE A 520 14.88 13.65 -22.08
CA ILE A 520 14.40 13.63 -20.69
C ILE A 520 15.60 13.89 -19.77
N ILE A 521 15.48 14.87 -18.87
CA ILE A 521 16.43 15.06 -17.78
C ILE A 521 15.83 14.44 -16.53
N LEU A 522 16.50 13.42 -15.98
CA LEU A 522 16.12 12.75 -14.73
C LEU A 522 17.08 13.15 -13.61
N GLN A 523 16.55 13.59 -12.47
CA GLN A 523 17.31 13.77 -11.23
C GLN A 523 17.05 12.60 -10.27
N SER A 524 18.07 12.09 -9.57
CA SER A 524 17.88 11.08 -8.52
C SER A 524 18.71 11.30 -7.27
N LYS A 525 18.17 10.86 -6.12
CA LYS A 525 18.75 10.91 -4.77
C LYS A 525 19.71 9.74 -4.45
N ASN A 526 20.01 8.85 -5.42
CA ASN A 526 20.53 7.50 -5.11
C ASN A 526 21.68 7.02 -6.00
N TYR A 527 22.57 6.20 -5.44
CA TYR A 527 23.84 5.75 -6.05
C TYR A 527 23.68 4.67 -7.15
N TYR A 528 22.66 3.80 -7.05
CA TYR A 528 22.52 2.55 -7.85
C TYR A 528 21.98 2.73 -9.28
N LEU A 529 22.50 3.73 -10.01
CA LEU A 529 21.97 4.15 -11.31
C LEU A 529 22.23 3.16 -12.46
N LYS A 530 23.34 2.41 -12.43
CA LYS A 530 23.86 1.67 -13.60
C LYS A 530 23.05 0.41 -13.96
N GLN A 531 22.79 -0.47 -12.99
CA GLN A 531 22.01 -1.69 -13.25
C GLN A 531 20.53 -1.39 -13.52
N GLN A 532 19.97 -0.37 -12.87
CA GLN A 532 18.56 -0.03 -12.99
C GLN A 532 18.24 0.76 -14.26
N ALA A 533 19.13 1.64 -14.72
CA ALA A 533 19.01 2.22 -16.06
C ALA A 533 18.94 1.13 -17.14
N ASN A 534 19.75 0.06 -17.02
CA ASN A 534 19.69 -1.09 -17.93
C ASN A 534 18.36 -1.84 -17.86
N GLN A 535 17.74 -1.99 -16.69
CA GLN A 535 16.40 -2.59 -16.54
C GLN A 535 15.28 -1.72 -17.15
N ILE A 536 15.34 -0.41 -16.94
CA ILE A 536 14.42 0.56 -17.58
C ILE A 536 14.55 0.48 -19.11
N LEU A 537 15.79 0.49 -19.62
CA LEU A 537 16.10 0.31 -21.04
C LEU A 537 15.64 -1.05 -21.61
N GLN A 538 15.55 -2.10 -20.79
CA GLN A 538 14.98 -3.39 -21.20
C GLN A 538 13.45 -3.37 -21.22
N GLN A 539 12.79 -2.72 -20.26
CA GLN A 539 11.32 -2.62 -20.23
C GLN A 539 10.79 -1.74 -21.37
N CYS A 540 11.43 -0.60 -21.66
CA CYS A 540 11.08 0.22 -22.84
C CYS A 540 11.22 -0.54 -24.18
N LYS A 541 12.03 -1.60 -24.24
CA LYS A 541 12.14 -2.47 -25.43
C LYS A 541 11.03 -3.54 -25.51
N GLN A 542 10.41 -3.90 -24.40
CA GLN A 542 9.31 -4.88 -24.39
C GLN A 542 8.01 -4.25 -24.90
N ASP A 543 7.75 -2.98 -24.54
CA ASP A 543 6.55 -2.24 -24.97
C ASP A 543 6.63 -1.78 -26.44
N ILE A 544 7.84 -1.58 -26.98
CA ILE A 544 8.07 -1.10 -28.35
C ILE A 544 8.55 -2.24 -29.25
N LYS A 545 7.63 -3.12 -29.66
CA LYS A 545 7.91 -4.11 -30.70
C LYS A 545 8.24 -3.41 -32.03
N ASN A 546 9.38 -3.77 -32.62
CA ASN A 546 9.81 -3.52 -34.02
C ASN A 546 10.43 -2.14 -34.40
N LYS A 547 11.20 -1.46 -33.54
CA LYS A 547 12.10 -0.37 -34.00
C LYS A 547 13.53 -0.49 -33.44
N GLN A 548 14.53 -0.36 -34.32
CA GLN A 548 15.90 -0.09 -33.91
C GLN A 548 15.97 1.35 -33.39
N GLN A 549 16.50 1.55 -32.18
CA GLN A 549 16.63 2.87 -31.55
C GLN A 549 17.98 2.96 -30.83
N LYS A 550 18.63 4.11 -30.94
CA LYS A 550 19.85 4.45 -30.18
C LYS A 550 19.44 5.23 -28.94
N LEU A 551 19.78 4.69 -27.77
CA LEU A 551 19.48 5.29 -26.46
C LEU A 551 20.79 5.77 -25.83
N PHE A 552 20.89 7.07 -25.58
CA PHE A 552 22.06 7.68 -24.95
C PHE A 552 21.74 8.05 -23.49
N CYS A 553 22.62 7.63 -22.59
CA CYS A 553 22.61 7.99 -21.17
C CYS A 553 23.90 8.75 -20.87
N ILE A 554 23.79 10.01 -20.45
CA ILE A 554 24.95 10.85 -20.09
C ILE A 554 24.91 11.14 -18.60
N ARG A 555 25.97 10.74 -17.89
CA ARG A 555 26.24 11.06 -16.47
C ARG A 555 27.12 12.30 -16.40
N GLN A 556 26.68 13.31 -15.66
CA GLN A 556 27.52 14.44 -15.28
C GLN A 556 27.76 14.41 -13.77
N GLN A 557 29.03 14.30 -13.38
CA GLN A 557 29.49 14.71 -12.05
C GLN A 557 30.32 15.99 -12.20
N HIS A 558 30.55 16.70 -11.09
CA HIS A 558 31.48 17.82 -11.09
C HIS A 558 32.83 17.39 -11.69
N ASN A 559 33.30 18.16 -12.67
CA ASN A 559 34.58 18.02 -13.37
C ASN A 559 34.89 16.72 -14.14
N VAL A 560 33.98 15.73 -14.24
CA VAL A 560 34.19 14.57 -15.15
C VAL A 560 32.95 14.26 -16.00
N LYS A 561 33.17 14.21 -17.32
CA LYS A 561 32.14 13.99 -18.35
C LYS A 561 32.30 12.60 -18.97
N TYR A 562 31.58 11.61 -18.44
CA TYR A 562 31.59 10.27 -19.00
C TYR A 562 30.61 10.16 -20.17
N THR A 563 31.14 9.85 -21.36
CA THR A 563 30.34 9.61 -22.57
C THR A 563 30.25 8.11 -22.80
N LEU A 564 29.08 7.52 -22.57
CA LEU A 564 28.81 6.13 -22.96
C LEU A 564 28.68 6.06 -24.49
N GLN A 565 29.75 5.68 -25.18
CA GLN A 565 29.72 5.44 -26.62
C GLN A 565 29.25 4.01 -26.94
N ASN A 566 28.19 3.93 -27.74
CA ASN A 566 27.82 2.81 -28.62
C ASN A 566 27.82 1.39 -28.02
N ALA A 567 26.74 1.03 -27.31
CA ALA A 567 26.37 -0.37 -27.14
C ALA A 567 25.69 -0.90 -28.40
N TRP A 568 26.46 -1.57 -29.27
CA TRP A 568 25.90 -2.37 -30.37
C TRP A 568 25.24 -3.64 -29.79
N LEU A 569 23.98 -3.90 -30.15
CA LEU A 569 23.23 -5.08 -29.69
C LEU A 569 22.67 -5.86 -30.88
N SER A 570 23.47 -6.79 -31.39
CA SER A 570 23.01 -7.90 -32.22
C SER A 570 22.30 -8.96 -31.35
N LYS A 571 21.46 -9.80 -31.98
CA LYS A 571 20.69 -10.85 -31.30
C LYS A 571 21.57 -11.82 -30.50
N GLY A 572 21.09 -12.23 -29.32
CA GLY A 572 21.66 -13.33 -28.53
C GLY A 572 22.30 -12.85 -27.23
N TYR A 573 22.20 -13.67 -26.19
CA TYR A 573 22.72 -13.40 -24.85
C TYR A 573 24.24 -13.18 -24.85
N GLN A 574 24.70 -12.12 -24.19
CA GLN A 574 26.01 -12.10 -23.52
C GLN A 574 25.97 -11.13 -22.34
N ILE A 575 26.27 -11.67 -21.15
CA ILE A 575 26.52 -10.89 -19.94
C ILE A 575 27.96 -10.41 -20.02
N ILE A 576 28.17 -9.09 -20.05
CA ILE A 576 29.51 -8.52 -19.87
C ILE A 576 29.73 -8.37 -18.37
N ASN A 577 30.52 -9.27 -17.79
CA ASN A 577 31.18 -9.00 -16.52
C ASN A 577 32.11 -7.79 -16.71
N LEU A 578 31.82 -6.70 -16.03
CA LEU A 578 32.83 -5.68 -15.75
C LEU A 578 33.46 -6.05 -14.42
N VAL A 579 34.72 -6.47 -14.49
CA VAL A 579 35.59 -6.64 -13.33
C VAL A 579 35.70 -5.28 -12.63
N GLU A 580 35.43 -5.25 -11.33
CA GLU A 580 35.88 -4.16 -10.47
C GLU A 580 37.38 -4.36 -10.27
N ASP A 581 38.20 -3.37 -10.63
CA ASP A 581 39.53 -3.27 -10.04
C ASP A 581 39.31 -3.03 -8.54
N GLN A 582 39.62 -4.06 -7.75
CA GLN A 582 39.55 -4.00 -6.30
C GLN A 582 40.54 -2.94 -5.82
N THR A 583 40.00 -1.86 -5.26
CA THR A 583 40.71 -0.99 -4.35
C THR A 583 39.99 -1.09 -3.01
N ASP A 584 40.78 -1.22 -1.94
CA ASP A 584 40.34 -1.89 -0.73
C ASP A 584 39.15 -1.23 -0.01
N GLN A 585 38.43 -2.08 0.71
CA GLN A 585 37.30 -1.67 1.54
C GLN A 585 37.77 -0.83 2.73
N GLU A 586 37.51 0.47 2.68
CA GLU A 586 37.09 1.20 3.88
C GLU A 586 35.61 1.53 3.76
N GLU A 587 34.77 0.87 4.57
CA GLU A 587 33.40 1.33 4.83
C GLU A 587 33.47 2.66 5.61
N HIS A 588 33.67 3.77 4.89
CA HIS A 588 33.38 5.07 5.46
C HIS A 588 31.90 5.13 5.86
N ASN A 589 31.65 5.45 7.12
CA ASN A 589 30.31 5.79 7.61
C ASN A 589 29.76 6.95 6.77
N VAL A 590 28.89 6.65 5.79
CA VAL A 590 28.19 7.67 5.00
C VAL A 590 27.05 8.25 5.82
N GLU A 591 27.41 9.02 6.85
CA GLU A 591 26.49 9.97 7.46
C GLU A 591 26.25 11.12 6.47
N ASP A 592 24.98 11.30 6.08
CA ASP A 592 24.40 12.50 5.46
C ASP A 592 25.01 13.13 4.19
N LEU A 593 25.84 12.42 3.42
CA LEU A 593 26.27 12.87 2.08
C LEU A 593 25.27 12.51 0.96
N ASN A 594 24.23 13.33 0.83
CA ASN A 594 23.27 13.30 -0.28
C ASN A 594 23.92 13.72 -1.61
N PHE A 595 24.52 12.77 -2.34
CA PHE A 595 24.96 13.00 -3.72
C PHE A 595 23.77 12.89 -4.69
N ASP A 596 23.31 14.04 -5.20
CA ASP A 596 22.33 14.09 -6.29
C ASP A 596 22.98 13.80 -7.64
N TYR A 597 22.32 12.97 -8.46
CA TYR A 597 22.77 12.64 -9.80
C TYR A 597 21.78 13.12 -10.87
N ALA A 598 22.31 13.70 -11.94
CA ALA A 598 21.56 13.99 -13.16
C ALA A 598 21.87 12.94 -14.24
N ILE A 599 20.84 12.23 -14.70
CA ILE A 599 20.86 11.40 -15.90
C ILE A 599 20.19 12.19 -17.02
N ARG A 600 20.92 12.44 -18.11
CA ARG A 600 20.31 12.89 -19.37
C ARG A 600 20.04 11.68 -20.25
N LEU A 601 18.76 11.38 -20.48
CA LEU A 601 18.30 10.42 -21.49
C LEU A 601 17.98 11.17 -22.78
N GLN A 602 18.49 10.67 -23.90
CA GLN A 602 18.08 11.12 -25.24
C GLN A 602 17.63 9.90 -26.04
N ILE A 603 16.34 9.88 -26.38
CA ILE A 603 15.71 8.88 -27.23
C ILE A 603 15.75 9.44 -28.65
N VAL A 604 16.53 8.83 -29.54
CA VAL A 604 16.59 9.22 -30.97
C VAL A 604 15.79 8.22 -31.80
N LEU A 605 14.82 8.73 -32.56
CA LEU A 605 13.96 7.96 -33.46
C LEU A 605 14.47 8.09 -34.90
N GLU A 606 15.39 7.20 -35.29
CA GLU A 606 15.75 7.04 -36.70
C GLU A 606 14.57 6.43 -37.47
N ASN A 607 13.71 7.28 -38.06
CA ASN A 607 13.24 7.19 -39.46
C ASN A 607 12.12 8.21 -39.77
N GLU A 608 12.27 8.90 -40.89
CA GLU A 608 11.23 9.70 -41.54
C GLU A 608 10.09 8.81 -42.07
N LEU A 609 9.07 8.59 -41.26
CA LEU A 609 7.75 8.20 -41.75
C LEU A 609 6.70 9.05 -41.02
N HIS A 610 5.90 9.80 -41.78
CA HIS A 610 4.81 10.60 -41.26
C HIS A 610 3.79 9.73 -40.51
N ILE A 611 3.93 9.66 -39.19
CA ILE A 611 2.88 9.09 -38.32
C ILE A 611 1.77 10.14 -38.23
N GLN A 612 0.79 10.06 -39.14
CA GLN A 612 -0.51 10.70 -38.98
C GLN A 612 -1.35 9.93 -37.94
N SER A 613 -0.90 9.95 -36.70
CA SER A 613 -1.69 9.67 -35.51
C SER A 613 -1.01 10.33 -34.31
N GLU A 614 -1.80 10.93 -33.41
CA GLU A 614 -1.32 11.76 -32.31
C GLU A 614 -0.73 10.95 -31.13
N ASN A 615 0.00 9.87 -31.45
CA ASN A 615 0.78 9.10 -30.50
C ASN A 615 2.06 9.87 -30.13
N GLN A 616 1.88 10.99 -29.43
CA GLN A 616 2.94 11.53 -28.58
C GLN A 616 3.41 10.42 -27.65
N LEU A 617 4.72 10.21 -27.57
CA LEU A 617 5.34 9.34 -26.57
C LEU A 617 5.05 9.93 -25.17
N GLN A 618 3.92 9.52 -24.59
CA GLN A 618 3.59 9.83 -23.21
C GLN A 618 4.53 9.01 -22.32
N ILE A 619 5.60 9.66 -21.88
CA ILE A 619 6.37 9.19 -20.73
C ILE A 619 5.46 9.39 -19.52
N TYR A 620 4.74 8.34 -19.13
CA TYR A 620 4.00 8.34 -17.88
C TYR A 620 4.97 8.58 -16.71
N ASP A 621 4.53 9.30 -15.68
CA ASP A 621 5.24 9.46 -14.39
C ASP A 621 5.54 8.09 -13.69
N GLU A 622 5.07 6.98 -14.27
CA GLU A 622 5.10 5.63 -13.69
C GLU A 622 6.49 5.00 -13.54
N PHE A 623 7.56 5.54 -14.13
CA PHE A 623 8.93 5.06 -13.88
C PHE A 623 9.39 5.24 -12.43
N ILE A 624 8.63 5.95 -11.59
CA ILE A 624 9.03 6.33 -10.22
C ILE A 624 8.68 5.24 -9.18
N TYR A 625 7.77 4.30 -9.46
CA TYR A 625 7.36 3.28 -8.49
C TYR A 625 7.21 1.88 -9.09
N LYS A 626 8.28 1.08 -9.02
CA LYS A 626 8.19 -0.38 -9.10
C LYS A 626 8.61 -1.01 -7.77
N ASN A 627 7.60 -1.50 -7.05
CA ASN A 627 7.69 -2.30 -5.82
C ASN A 627 8.47 -1.65 -4.67
N SER A 628 7.86 -0.69 -3.96
CA SER A 628 8.14 -0.56 -2.52
C SER A 628 7.97 -1.94 -1.89
N SER A 629 9.00 -2.42 -1.20
CA SER A 629 9.07 -3.77 -0.63
C SER A 629 7.78 -4.18 0.06
N LYS A 630 7.33 -5.42 -0.18
CA LYS A 630 6.25 -6.08 0.58
C LYS A 630 6.43 -5.75 2.06
N HIS A 631 5.38 -5.35 2.75
CA HIS A 631 5.48 -4.84 4.12
C HIS A 631 5.73 -5.99 5.14
N PHE A 632 6.96 -6.53 5.15
CA PHE A 632 7.34 -7.80 5.76
C PHE A 632 7.00 -7.97 7.25
N PHE A 633 6.78 -6.88 7.99
CA PHE A 633 6.62 -6.88 9.45
C PHE A 633 5.22 -6.49 9.96
N LYS A 634 4.25 -6.26 9.07
CA LYS A 634 2.94 -5.71 9.49
C LYS A 634 2.06 -6.71 10.24
N HIS A 635 2.02 -7.96 9.79
CA HIS A 635 1.37 -9.07 10.52
C HIS A 635 1.96 -9.25 11.93
N GLN A 636 3.29 -9.26 12.03
CA GLN A 636 4.04 -9.45 13.27
C GLN A 636 3.78 -8.30 14.26
N LYS A 637 3.75 -7.05 13.80
CA LYS A 637 3.35 -5.90 14.64
C LYS A 637 1.97 -6.10 15.24
N PHE A 638 0.99 -6.49 14.42
CA PHE A 638 -0.41 -6.70 14.86
C PHE A 638 -0.51 -7.87 15.85
N ILE A 639 0.16 -8.99 15.57
CA ILE A 639 0.14 -10.18 16.43
C ILE A 639 0.80 -9.96 17.79
N ILE A 640 1.93 -9.24 17.82
CA ILE A 640 2.60 -8.91 19.08
C ILE A 640 1.74 -7.94 19.92
N PHE A 641 1.00 -7.06 19.26
CA PHE A 641 0.03 -6.18 19.91
C PHE A 641 -1.17 -6.97 20.48
N GLU A 642 -1.78 -7.87 19.71
CA GLU A 642 -2.89 -8.72 20.16
C GLU A 642 -2.50 -9.65 21.33
N LEU A 643 -1.31 -10.25 21.28
CA LEU A 643 -0.74 -11.06 22.38
C LEU A 643 -0.60 -10.23 23.67
N ALA A 644 -0.21 -8.96 23.56
CA ALA A 644 -0.04 -8.09 24.72
C ALA A 644 -1.37 -7.56 25.30
N ILE A 645 -2.40 -7.37 24.48
CA ILE A 645 -3.65 -6.67 24.85
C ILE A 645 -4.72 -7.61 25.45
N ASN A 646 -4.55 -8.93 25.34
CA ASN A 646 -5.49 -9.96 25.82
C ASN A 646 -6.87 -9.99 25.16
N LYS A 647 -7.08 -11.04 24.37
CA LYS A 647 -8.36 -11.77 24.29
C LYS A 647 -8.20 -13.04 25.12
N ASP A 648 -9.27 -13.54 25.74
CA ASP A 648 -9.23 -14.70 26.66
C ASP A 648 -8.50 -15.91 26.05
N PHE A 649 -8.65 -16.11 24.73
CA PHE A 649 -8.01 -17.17 23.94
C PHE A 649 -6.47 -17.15 23.95
N TYR A 650 -5.81 -16.02 24.19
CA TYR A 650 -4.34 -15.91 24.21
C TYR A 650 -3.74 -15.78 25.62
N GLN A 651 -4.56 -15.76 26.68
CA GLN A 651 -4.13 -15.49 28.06
C GLN A 651 -2.95 -16.37 28.49
N ARG A 652 -3.05 -17.70 28.32
CA ARG A 652 -1.98 -18.64 28.70
C ARG A 652 -0.69 -18.42 27.91
N LYS A 653 -0.77 -18.10 26.62
CA LYS A 653 0.42 -17.76 25.81
C LYS A 653 1.07 -16.47 26.30
N LYS A 654 0.31 -15.47 26.71
CA LYS A 654 0.84 -14.23 27.30
C LYS A 654 1.56 -14.51 28.63
N GLU A 655 1.00 -15.37 29.48
CA GLU A 655 1.62 -15.83 30.74
C GLU A 655 3.01 -16.43 30.53
N ILE A 656 3.16 -17.32 29.55
CA ILE A 656 4.45 -17.95 29.24
C ILE A 656 5.39 -16.96 28.55
N LEU A 657 4.95 -16.40 27.42
CA LEU A 657 5.81 -15.66 26.50
C LEU A 657 6.24 -14.29 27.04
N ILE A 658 5.39 -13.62 27.83
CA ILE A 658 5.64 -12.26 28.35
C ILE A 658 5.87 -12.25 29.87
N PHE A 659 5.08 -12.99 30.65
CA PHE A 659 5.21 -12.95 32.12
C PHE A 659 6.26 -13.91 32.67
N GLY A 660 6.53 -15.00 31.94
CA GLY A 660 7.52 -16.02 32.24
C GLY A 660 7.03 -17.12 33.16
N MET A 661 5.74 -17.48 33.09
CA MET A 661 5.20 -18.64 33.80
C MET A 661 5.72 -19.93 33.17
N GLU A 662 6.07 -20.91 34.00
CA GLU A 662 6.60 -22.21 33.57
C GLU A 662 5.58 -23.00 32.73
N PRO A 663 6.04 -23.75 31.70
CA PRO A 663 5.21 -24.67 30.94
C PRO A 663 4.66 -25.82 31.78
N ILE A 664 3.44 -26.23 31.49
CA ILE A 664 2.75 -27.36 32.11
C ILE A 664 2.88 -28.60 31.22
N PHE A 665 3.12 -29.74 31.85
CA PHE A 665 3.10 -31.07 31.26
C PHE A 665 2.05 -31.92 31.97
N LYS A 666 1.32 -32.78 31.23
CA LYS A 666 0.48 -33.81 31.84
C LYS A 666 1.35 -34.80 32.60
N PRO A 667 1.00 -35.19 33.84
CA PRO A 667 1.62 -36.36 34.46
C PRO A 667 1.15 -37.63 33.73
N ILE A 668 2.01 -38.66 33.68
CA ILE A 668 1.73 -39.94 33.00
C ILE A 668 0.46 -40.63 33.55
N THR A 669 0.05 -40.32 34.79
CA THR A 669 -1.18 -40.82 35.42
C THR A 669 -2.47 -40.20 34.88
N GLU A 670 -2.40 -39.05 34.20
CA GLU A 670 -3.55 -38.25 33.73
C GLU A 670 -3.65 -38.17 32.20
N ILE A 671 -2.85 -38.96 31.48
CA ILE A 671 -2.95 -39.04 30.02
C ILE A 671 -4.25 -39.74 29.61
N ASP A 672 -4.88 -39.25 28.54
CA ASP A 672 -6.11 -39.83 28.00
C ASP A 672 -5.83 -41.16 27.28
N ASP A 673 -6.87 -41.96 27.02
CA ASP A 673 -6.67 -43.30 26.45
C ASP A 673 -6.01 -43.26 25.06
N ASN A 674 -6.31 -42.24 24.24
CA ASN A 674 -5.62 -42.03 22.96
C ASN A 674 -4.12 -41.79 23.17
N GLN A 675 -3.74 -40.97 24.15
CA GLN A 675 -2.34 -40.81 24.53
C GLN A 675 -1.72 -42.13 25.03
N LYS A 676 -2.41 -42.92 25.87
CA LYS A 676 -1.90 -44.25 26.29
C LYS A 676 -1.60 -45.15 25.09
N TYR A 677 -2.48 -45.18 24.09
CA TYR A 677 -2.25 -45.93 22.85
C TYR A 677 -1.07 -45.37 22.04
N ALA A 678 -0.88 -44.05 21.98
CA ALA A 678 0.29 -43.46 21.33
C ALA A 678 1.60 -43.85 22.04
N PHE A 679 1.63 -43.83 23.38
CA PHE A 679 2.77 -44.32 24.17
C PHE A 679 3.03 -45.82 23.95
N ALA A 680 1.99 -46.65 23.87
CA ALA A 680 2.13 -48.07 23.54
C ALA A 680 2.71 -48.27 22.13
N ILE A 681 2.21 -47.55 21.11
CA ILE A 681 2.78 -47.61 19.75
C ILE A 681 4.26 -47.20 19.73
N LEU A 682 4.60 -46.09 20.40
CA LEU A 682 5.97 -45.60 20.52
C LEU A 682 6.91 -46.64 21.14
N ARG A 683 6.48 -47.29 22.23
CA ARG A 683 7.31 -48.24 22.98
C ARG A 683 7.28 -49.67 22.42
N GLU A 684 6.23 -50.12 21.76
CA GLU A 684 6.11 -51.50 21.25
C GLU A 684 6.47 -51.62 19.76
N LYS A 685 6.13 -50.61 18.94
CA LYS A 685 6.32 -50.67 17.48
C LYS A 685 7.51 -49.85 17.00
N PHE A 686 7.73 -48.67 17.58
CA PHE A 686 8.76 -47.74 17.10
C PHE A 686 10.07 -47.79 17.89
N GLN A 687 10.16 -48.57 18.98
CA GLN A 687 11.38 -48.68 19.79
C GLN A 687 12.60 -49.18 19.00
N ASN A 688 12.42 -50.05 18.00
CA ASN A 688 13.51 -50.54 17.15
C ASN A 688 13.88 -49.54 16.02
N ASN A 689 13.07 -48.49 15.83
CA ASN A 689 13.20 -47.52 14.76
C ASN A 689 13.69 -46.16 15.26
N LEU A 690 13.82 -45.96 16.57
CA LEU A 690 14.12 -44.67 17.19
C LEU A 690 15.09 -44.84 18.35
N ASN A 691 16.12 -43.99 18.41
CA ASN A 691 17.07 -44.00 19.51
C ASN A 691 16.44 -43.46 20.82
N GLU A 692 17.08 -43.67 21.97
CA GLU A 692 16.51 -43.29 23.28
C GLU A 692 16.22 -41.78 23.41
N TYR A 693 17.03 -40.93 22.77
CA TYR A 693 16.88 -39.47 22.77
C TYR A 693 15.66 -39.03 21.94
N GLN A 694 15.46 -39.65 20.78
CA GLN A 694 14.29 -39.45 19.92
C GLN A 694 13.01 -39.90 20.62
N ILE A 695 13.03 -41.06 21.31
CA ILE A 695 11.88 -41.52 22.10
C ILE A 695 11.55 -40.51 23.20
N LYS A 696 12.54 -40.06 23.99
CA LYS A 696 12.33 -39.02 25.02
C LYS A 696 11.78 -37.72 24.45
N ALA A 697 12.25 -37.30 23.28
CA ALA A 697 11.76 -36.10 22.59
C ALA A 697 10.28 -36.22 22.23
N ILE A 698 9.85 -37.38 21.70
CA ILE A 698 8.44 -37.65 21.40
C ILE A 698 7.60 -37.69 22.67
N GLU A 699 8.07 -38.36 23.74
CA GLU A 699 7.35 -38.42 25.02
C GLU A 699 7.16 -37.02 25.63
N LEU A 700 8.20 -36.17 25.60
CA LEU A 700 8.11 -34.78 26.02
C LEU A 700 7.06 -34.00 25.22
N CYS A 701 7.04 -34.17 23.89
CA CYS A 701 6.07 -33.53 23.01
C CYS A 701 4.63 -33.99 23.26
N LEU A 702 4.41 -35.28 23.53
CA LEU A 702 3.10 -35.87 23.80
C LEU A 702 2.52 -35.47 25.18
N LEU A 703 3.38 -35.16 26.15
CA LEU A 703 2.97 -34.72 27.50
C LEU A 703 2.78 -33.20 27.61
N ALA A 704 3.35 -32.41 26.71
CA ALA A 704 3.26 -30.95 26.75
C ALA A 704 1.81 -30.45 26.68
N GLN A 705 1.43 -29.55 27.60
CA GLN A 705 0.17 -28.78 27.51
C GLN A 705 0.40 -27.36 26.95
N ASP A 706 1.61 -26.83 27.11
CA ASP A 706 1.98 -25.49 26.67
C ASP A 706 3.00 -25.53 25.52
N PHE A 707 4.23 -25.99 25.78
CA PHE A 707 5.25 -26.15 24.74
C PHE A 707 6.35 -27.17 25.08
N ALA A 708 7.10 -27.57 24.05
CA ALA A 708 8.36 -28.32 24.16
C ALA A 708 9.44 -27.71 23.25
N LEU A 709 10.71 -27.84 23.64
CA LEU A 709 11.88 -27.41 22.87
C LEU A 709 12.73 -28.63 22.51
N ILE A 710 13.03 -28.82 21.23
CA ILE A 710 13.88 -29.92 20.76
C ILE A 710 15.14 -29.35 20.11
N GLN A 711 16.31 -29.77 20.58
CA GLN A 711 17.61 -29.30 20.11
C GLN A 711 18.37 -30.42 19.39
N GLY A 712 18.86 -30.17 18.17
CA GLY A 712 19.80 -31.03 17.47
C GLY A 712 19.34 -31.48 16.07
N GLN A 713 20.31 -31.59 15.15
CA GLN A 713 20.08 -32.01 13.75
C GLN A 713 19.92 -33.53 13.55
N TYR A 714 20.60 -34.36 14.35
CA TYR A 714 20.70 -35.81 14.10
C TYR A 714 19.39 -36.55 14.38
N GLY A 715 18.90 -37.31 13.41
CA GLY A 715 17.65 -38.08 13.51
C GLY A 715 16.38 -37.26 13.73
N LYS A 716 16.46 -35.92 13.69
CA LYS A 716 15.34 -34.99 13.90
C LYS A 716 14.19 -35.25 12.94
N LYS A 717 14.51 -35.44 11.66
CA LYS A 717 13.55 -35.65 10.55
C LYS A 717 12.72 -36.94 10.75
N ARG A 718 13.42 -38.04 11.06
CA ARG A 718 12.86 -39.34 11.45
C ARG A 718 11.99 -39.27 12.70
N MET A 719 12.47 -38.59 13.75
CA MET A 719 11.70 -38.34 14.98
C MET A 719 10.41 -37.57 14.70
N LEU A 720 10.47 -36.51 13.88
CA LEU A 720 9.31 -35.72 13.48
C LEU A 720 8.27 -36.52 12.71
N SER A 721 8.68 -37.41 11.80
CA SER A 721 7.74 -38.27 11.07
C SER A 721 6.98 -39.23 12.02
N HIS A 722 7.67 -39.80 13.00
CA HIS A 722 7.05 -40.66 14.01
C HIS A 722 6.16 -39.87 15.00
N LEU A 723 6.56 -38.65 15.40
CA LEU A 723 5.73 -37.75 16.19
C LEU A 723 4.44 -37.37 15.44
N LEU A 724 4.56 -36.96 14.17
CA LEU A 724 3.42 -36.64 13.32
C LEU A 724 2.46 -37.82 13.23
N PHE A 725 2.96 -39.03 12.95
CA PHE A 725 2.13 -40.24 12.93
C PHE A 725 1.33 -40.41 14.22
N LEU A 726 1.97 -40.30 15.40
CA LEU A 726 1.30 -40.45 16.70
C LEU A 726 0.26 -39.35 16.97
N LEU A 727 0.52 -38.12 16.52
CA LEU A 727 -0.44 -37.01 16.61
C LEU A 727 -1.64 -37.20 15.67
N GLY A 728 -1.41 -37.64 14.42
CA GLY A 728 -2.48 -37.96 13.47
C GLY A 728 -3.35 -39.12 13.96
N TYR A 729 -2.72 -40.21 14.40
CA TYR A 729 -3.40 -41.39 14.94
C TYR A 729 -4.24 -41.08 16.19
N THR A 730 -3.85 -40.09 17.00
CA THR A 730 -4.64 -39.61 18.15
C THR A 730 -5.65 -38.51 17.79
N ASN A 731 -5.94 -38.36 16.49
CA ASN A 731 -6.87 -37.39 15.88
C ASN A 731 -6.57 -35.94 16.30
N LYS A 732 -5.29 -35.55 16.30
CA LYS A 732 -4.86 -34.17 16.50
C LYS A 732 -4.68 -33.47 15.17
N LYS A 733 -4.96 -32.16 15.14
CA LYS A 733 -4.58 -31.29 14.02
C LYS A 733 -3.27 -30.59 14.30
N VAL A 734 -2.32 -30.72 13.38
CA VAL A 734 -0.95 -30.19 13.48
C VAL A 734 -0.70 -29.17 12.38
N LEU A 735 -0.24 -27.99 12.75
CA LEU A 735 0.25 -26.96 11.84
C LEU A 735 1.78 -26.97 11.84
N TYR A 736 2.38 -27.52 10.79
CA TYR A 736 3.83 -27.61 10.64
C TYR A 736 4.35 -26.42 9.84
N TYR A 737 5.31 -25.71 10.41
CA TYR A 737 6.02 -24.60 9.79
C TYR A 737 7.51 -24.92 9.64
N ALA A 738 8.07 -24.63 8.46
CA ALA A 738 9.52 -24.55 8.26
C ALA A 738 9.95 -23.12 7.91
N ALA A 739 11.22 -22.78 8.14
CA ALA A 739 11.77 -21.50 7.73
C ALA A 739 11.80 -21.36 6.19
N ASP A 740 12.27 -22.41 5.51
CA ASP A 740 12.54 -22.46 4.07
C ASP A 740 11.65 -23.50 3.35
N GLN A 741 11.52 -23.44 2.01
CA GLN A 741 10.61 -24.33 1.24
C GLN A 741 11.17 -25.74 1.11
N GLU A 742 12.47 -25.86 0.93
CA GLU A 742 13.20 -27.11 0.77
C GLU A 742 13.02 -28.01 2.00
N VAL A 743 13.20 -27.44 3.20
CA VAL A 743 13.03 -28.11 4.50
C VAL A 743 11.60 -28.58 4.72
N LEU A 744 10.62 -27.79 4.28
CA LEU A 744 9.20 -28.16 4.32
C LEU A 744 8.93 -29.39 3.46
N ASP A 745 9.43 -29.36 2.22
CA ASP A 745 9.19 -30.40 1.22
C ASP A 745 9.93 -31.69 1.58
N GLU A 746 11.14 -31.58 2.12
CA GLU A 746 11.91 -32.72 2.63
C GLU A 746 11.22 -33.44 3.79
N GLN A 747 10.63 -32.73 4.76
CA GLN A 747 9.90 -33.36 5.86
C GLN A 747 8.59 -34.01 5.38
N ILE A 748 7.90 -33.41 4.41
CA ILE A 748 6.71 -34.01 3.80
C ILE A 748 7.06 -35.32 3.10
N ILE A 749 8.13 -35.33 2.30
CA ILE A 749 8.61 -36.53 1.58
C ILE A 749 8.96 -37.64 2.58
N ASP A 750 9.66 -37.31 3.67
CA ASP A 750 10.04 -38.24 4.74
C ASP A 750 8.83 -38.92 5.37
N PHE A 751 7.81 -38.13 5.74
CA PHE A 751 6.60 -38.63 6.34
C PHE A 751 5.86 -39.60 5.40
N ILE A 752 5.74 -39.24 4.12
CA ILE A 752 5.07 -40.06 3.10
C ILE A 752 5.85 -41.36 2.82
N GLN A 753 7.17 -41.31 2.82
CA GLN A 753 8.01 -42.50 2.61
C GLN A 753 7.99 -43.44 3.81
N THR A 754 7.95 -42.90 5.04
CA THR A 754 7.88 -43.67 6.28
C THR A 754 6.48 -44.26 6.53
N PHE A 755 5.44 -43.48 6.23
CA PHE A 755 4.03 -43.79 6.51
C PHE A 755 3.16 -43.59 5.25
N PRO A 756 3.30 -44.45 4.23
CA PRO A 756 2.64 -44.27 2.93
C PRO A 756 1.12 -44.42 2.98
N ASN A 757 0.58 -45.25 3.89
CA ASN A 757 -0.86 -45.44 4.05
C ASN A 757 -1.54 -44.18 4.65
N GLU A 758 -0.77 -43.42 5.41
CA GLU A 758 -1.18 -42.20 6.12
C GLU A 758 -0.87 -40.93 5.30
N SER A 759 -0.37 -41.07 4.07
CA SER A 759 -0.01 -39.93 3.20
C SER A 759 -1.21 -39.02 2.89
N GLU A 760 -2.43 -39.54 2.91
CA GLU A 760 -3.66 -38.72 2.79
C GLU A 760 -3.88 -37.76 3.97
N TRP A 761 -3.18 -37.88 5.10
CA TRP A 761 -3.28 -36.91 6.20
C TRP A 761 -2.58 -35.58 5.90
N VAL A 762 -1.73 -35.54 4.86
CA VAL A 762 -0.87 -34.41 4.50
C VAL A 762 -1.60 -33.39 3.62
N LEU A 763 -1.45 -32.12 3.98
CA LEU A 763 -1.82 -30.98 3.15
C LEU A 763 -0.70 -29.93 3.14
N ARG A 764 -0.16 -29.64 1.95
CA ARG A 764 0.88 -28.62 1.75
C ARG A 764 0.27 -27.32 1.26
N LEU A 765 0.24 -26.31 2.11
CA LEU A 765 -0.25 -24.98 1.78
C LEU A 765 0.75 -24.26 0.87
N GLN A 766 0.29 -23.75 -0.27
CA GLN A 766 1.13 -23.15 -1.31
C GLN A 766 0.92 -21.63 -1.38
N GLY A 767 2.00 -20.86 -1.30
CA GLY A 767 2.01 -19.45 -1.63
C GLY A 767 1.99 -19.20 -3.14
N LYS A 768 1.43 -18.06 -3.58
CA LYS A 768 1.21 -17.70 -5.00
C LYS A 768 2.45 -17.74 -5.92
N HIS A 769 3.66 -17.79 -5.37
CA HIS A 769 4.92 -17.85 -6.12
C HIS A 769 5.77 -19.09 -5.79
N ASP A 770 5.25 -20.03 -5.01
CA ASP A 770 5.97 -21.22 -4.57
C ASP A 770 6.05 -22.26 -5.67
N LYS A 771 7.20 -22.93 -5.76
CA LYS A 771 7.46 -23.99 -6.72
C LYS A 771 7.36 -25.34 -6.01
N VAL A 772 6.18 -25.94 -6.05
CA VAL A 772 5.96 -27.27 -5.45
C VAL A 772 6.54 -28.35 -6.38
N PRO A 773 7.39 -29.27 -5.88
CA PRO A 773 7.88 -30.43 -6.63
C PRO A 773 6.76 -31.28 -7.23
N GLU A 774 6.98 -31.93 -8.38
CA GLU A 774 5.94 -32.71 -9.08
C GLU A 774 5.34 -33.83 -8.22
N ASN A 775 6.16 -34.55 -7.46
CA ASN A 775 5.74 -35.57 -6.50
C ASN A 775 4.92 -35.03 -5.32
N LEU A 776 4.95 -33.70 -5.06
CA LEU A 776 4.20 -33.05 -4.00
C LEU A 776 2.96 -32.28 -4.50
N GLN A 777 2.74 -32.16 -5.81
CA GLN A 777 1.59 -31.43 -6.35
C GLN A 777 0.25 -31.99 -5.87
N GLN A 778 0.13 -33.32 -5.73
CA GLN A 778 -1.09 -33.94 -5.22
C GLN A 778 -1.43 -33.57 -3.77
N TYR A 779 -0.45 -33.19 -2.95
CA TYR A 779 -0.67 -32.71 -1.57
C TYR A 779 -0.85 -31.19 -1.50
N SER A 780 -0.62 -30.46 -2.59
CA SER A 780 -0.69 -28.99 -2.61
C SER A 780 -2.11 -28.45 -2.41
N PHE A 781 -2.18 -27.24 -1.85
CA PHE A 781 -3.42 -26.48 -1.66
C PHE A 781 -3.20 -24.99 -1.88
N ILE A 782 -3.94 -24.41 -2.82
CA ILE A 782 -4.10 -22.97 -3.04
C ILE A 782 -5.52 -22.71 -3.57
N PHE A 783 -6.21 -21.68 -3.08
CA PHE A 783 -7.63 -21.45 -3.40
C PHE A 783 -7.90 -21.32 -4.90
N GLU A 784 -6.97 -20.73 -5.65
CA GLU A 784 -7.04 -20.58 -7.11
C GLU A 784 -7.10 -21.91 -7.91
N GLN A 785 -6.85 -23.07 -7.30
CA GLN A 785 -7.02 -24.39 -7.95
C GLN A 785 -8.47 -24.92 -7.93
N PHE A 786 -9.35 -24.35 -7.11
CA PHE A 786 -10.72 -24.86 -6.90
C PHE A 786 -11.76 -23.96 -7.57
N THR A 787 -12.93 -24.51 -7.86
CA THR A 787 -14.08 -23.79 -8.44
C THR A 787 -15.12 -23.43 -7.38
N ASN A 788 -15.24 -24.24 -6.32
CA ASN A 788 -16.28 -24.10 -5.32
C ASN A 788 -15.85 -24.58 -3.91
N LEU A 789 -16.66 -24.26 -2.90
CA LEU A 789 -16.35 -24.58 -1.51
C LEU A 789 -16.40 -26.08 -1.22
N THR A 790 -17.19 -26.87 -1.93
CA THR A 790 -17.29 -28.32 -1.71
C THR A 790 -16.02 -29.03 -2.16
N GLU A 791 -15.41 -28.62 -3.27
CA GLU A 791 -14.07 -29.11 -3.66
C GLU A 791 -13.00 -28.75 -2.62
N VAL A 792 -13.07 -27.54 -2.06
CA VAL A 792 -12.19 -27.12 -0.95
C VAL A 792 -12.44 -27.97 0.29
N GLU A 793 -13.69 -28.24 0.66
CA GLU A 793 -14.04 -29.07 1.81
C GLU A 793 -13.55 -30.51 1.64
N ASN A 794 -13.83 -31.15 0.51
CA ASN A 794 -13.35 -32.50 0.19
C ASN A 794 -11.81 -32.57 0.19
N LYS A 795 -11.11 -31.50 -0.22
CA LYS A 795 -9.63 -31.46 -0.16
C LYS A 795 -9.09 -31.32 1.26
N LEU A 796 -9.87 -30.73 2.16
CA LEU A 796 -9.54 -30.52 3.58
C LEU A 796 -10.08 -31.62 4.51
N GLU A 797 -10.89 -32.53 3.98
CA GLU A 797 -11.39 -33.73 4.66
C GLU A 797 -10.24 -34.69 4.99
N ASP A 798 -10.32 -35.32 6.16
CA ASP A 798 -9.32 -36.23 6.74
C ASP A 798 -7.86 -35.72 6.80
N LYS A 799 -7.64 -34.40 6.64
CA LYS A 799 -6.32 -33.77 6.78
C LYS A 799 -6.00 -33.47 8.25
N HIS A 800 -4.89 -34.05 8.71
CA HIS A 800 -4.34 -33.83 10.06
C HIS A 800 -3.16 -32.87 10.05
N PHE A 801 -2.33 -32.88 8.99
CA PHE A 801 -1.06 -32.15 8.95
C PHE A 801 -1.09 -31.05 7.88
N TYR A 802 -0.95 -29.81 8.34
CA TYR A 802 -1.00 -28.62 7.52
C TYR A 802 0.41 -28.04 7.44
N PHE A 803 1.10 -28.24 6.33
CA PHE A 803 2.49 -27.81 6.11
C PHE A 803 2.54 -26.45 5.40
N SER A 804 3.32 -25.51 5.92
CA SER A 804 3.53 -24.19 5.32
C SER A 804 4.90 -23.59 5.68
N THR A 805 5.32 -22.50 5.02
CA THR A 805 6.53 -21.78 5.46
C THR A 805 6.19 -20.65 6.42
N CYS A 806 7.14 -20.29 7.28
CA CYS A 806 7.00 -19.17 8.22
C CYS A 806 6.79 -17.81 7.54
N GLN A 807 6.97 -17.70 6.22
CA GLN A 807 6.68 -16.49 5.45
C GLN A 807 5.18 -16.33 5.15
N TYR A 808 4.46 -17.44 4.99
CA TYR A 808 3.04 -17.47 4.68
C TYR A 808 2.22 -17.86 5.92
N CYS A 809 2.47 -17.22 7.07
CA CYS A 809 1.59 -17.36 8.24
C CYS A 809 0.13 -17.17 7.81
N THR A 810 -0.67 -18.22 7.94
CA THR A 810 -1.60 -18.56 6.87
C THR A 810 -2.91 -17.79 6.98
N ASP A 811 -3.14 -16.87 6.03
CA ASP A 811 -4.49 -16.35 5.78
C ASP A 811 -5.48 -17.49 5.50
N ILE A 812 -5.01 -18.53 4.78
CA ILE A 812 -5.78 -19.72 4.36
C ILE A 812 -6.53 -20.42 5.50
N LEU A 813 -5.99 -20.40 6.71
CA LEU A 813 -6.58 -21.06 7.88
C LEU A 813 -6.94 -20.03 8.96
N GLN A 814 -7.50 -18.89 8.54
CA GLN A 814 -7.90 -17.83 9.46
C GLN A 814 -8.91 -18.29 10.53
N SER A 815 -9.84 -19.17 10.16
CA SER A 815 -10.93 -19.70 10.99
C SER A 815 -10.63 -21.02 11.73
N GLN A 816 -9.47 -21.65 11.51
CA GLN A 816 -9.14 -22.94 12.14
C GLN A 816 -8.29 -22.77 13.40
N SER A 817 -8.43 -23.71 14.34
CA SER A 817 -7.58 -23.88 15.51
C SER A 817 -6.89 -25.25 15.44
N PHE A 818 -5.67 -25.32 15.96
CA PHE A 818 -4.84 -26.52 15.90
C PHE A 818 -4.56 -27.05 17.30
N ASP A 819 -4.35 -28.34 17.44
CA ASP A 819 -3.91 -28.91 18.71
C ASP A 819 -2.42 -28.63 18.91
N TYR A 820 -1.62 -28.86 17.86
CA TYR A 820 -0.18 -28.64 17.87
C TYR A 820 0.24 -27.67 16.76
N CYS A 821 1.24 -26.84 17.04
CA CYS A 821 2.06 -26.21 16.01
C CYS A 821 3.51 -26.65 16.16
N ILE A 822 4.14 -27.08 15.08
CA ILE A 822 5.55 -27.45 15.03
C ILE A 822 6.26 -26.37 14.20
N VAL A 823 7.37 -25.82 14.70
CA VAL A 823 8.19 -24.84 13.98
C VAL A 823 9.60 -25.38 13.87
N ASP A 824 9.94 -25.91 12.69
CA ASP A 824 11.29 -26.36 12.38
C ASP A 824 12.18 -25.20 11.95
N GLN A 825 13.47 -25.30 12.31
CA GLN A 825 14.48 -24.25 12.18
C GLN A 825 14.02 -22.93 12.81
N SER A 826 13.36 -23.02 13.96
CA SER A 826 12.79 -21.89 14.70
C SER A 826 13.82 -20.82 15.09
N THR A 827 15.11 -21.17 15.09
CA THR A 827 16.24 -20.27 15.34
C THR A 827 16.61 -19.39 14.15
N LYS A 828 16.22 -19.74 12.92
CA LYS A 828 16.38 -18.89 11.72
C LYS A 828 15.38 -17.74 11.63
N ILE A 829 14.30 -17.74 12.42
CA ILE A 829 13.21 -16.77 12.31
C ILE A 829 13.12 -15.86 13.55
N THR A 830 12.75 -14.60 13.33
CA THR A 830 12.62 -13.63 14.42
C THR A 830 11.50 -14.05 15.39
N GLU A 831 11.66 -13.75 16.68
CA GLU A 831 10.63 -14.05 17.68
C GLU A 831 9.21 -13.58 17.28
N PRO A 832 8.99 -12.36 16.76
CA PRO A 832 7.66 -11.94 16.29
C PRO A 832 7.07 -12.76 15.14
N GLN A 833 7.92 -13.35 14.29
CA GLN A 833 7.50 -14.26 13.23
C GLN A 833 7.15 -15.65 13.78
N CYS A 834 7.98 -16.19 14.69
CA CYS A 834 7.70 -17.45 15.37
C CYS A 834 6.39 -17.38 16.18
N ILE A 835 6.16 -16.28 16.90
CA ILE A 835 4.89 -16.02 17.60
C ILE A 835 3.70 -16.04 16.62
N SER A 836 3.87 -15.47 15.43
CA SER A 836 2.81 -15.48 14.40
C SER A 836 2.46 -16.85 13.84
N CYS A 837 3.35 -17.83 13.95
CA CYS A 837 3.07 -19.24 13.65
C CYS A 837 2.27 -19.91 14.78
N ILE A 838 2.73 -19.79 16.03
CA ILE A 838 2.24 -20.60 17.15
C ILE A 838 0.90 -20.13 17.75
N LEU A 839 0.47 -18.88 17.54
CA LEU A 839 -0.68 -18.30 18.24
C LEU A 839 -1.97 -19.14 18.18
N LYS A 840 -2.20 -19.89 17.09
CA LYS A 840 -3.45 -20.65 16.84
C LYS A 840 -3.45 -22.12 17.28
N SER A 841 -2.33 -22.60 17.80
CA SER A 841 -2.23 -23.95 18.39
C SER A 841 -2.59 -23.95 19.87
N LYS A 842 -2.88 -25.11 20.46
CA LYS A 842 -2.95 -25.25 21.92
C LYS A 842 -1.53 -25.41 22.47
N VAL A 843 -0.81 -26.40 21.96
CA VAL A 843 0.58 -26.72 22.26
C VAL A 843 1.49 -26.27 21.11
N PHE A 844 2.69 -25.78 21.39
CA PHE A 844 3.69 -25.52 20.34
C PHE A 844 5.03 -26.22 20.59
N ILE A 845 5.68 -26.67 19.52
CA ILE A 845 6.97 -27.38 19.56
C ILE A 845 7.94 -26.60 18.68
N LEU A 846 9.05 -26.16 19.26
CA LEU A 846 10.09 -25.43 18.54
C LEU A 846 11.31 -26.33 18.38
N LEU A 847 11.84 -26.42 17.16
CA LEU A 847 13.07 -27.17 16.88
C LEU A 847 14.23 -26.25 16.51
N GLU A 848 15.41 -26.61 16.98
CA GLU A 848 16.70 -26.03 16.59
C GLU A 848 17.52 -27.07 15.81
N ASP A 849 17.97 -26.69 14.61
CA ASP A 849 18.84 -27.53 13.77
C ASP A 849 20.30 -27.46 14.25
N GLN A 850 20.81 -26.23 14.42
CA GLN A 850 22.20 -25.96 14.77
C GLN A 850 22.28 -24.74 15.70
N GLU A 851 23.02 -24.87 16.80
CA GLU A 851 23.13 -23.87 17.88
C GLU A 851 23.55 -22.45 17.43
N GLN A 852 24.23 -22.34 16.29
CA GLN A 852 24.80 -21.09 15.81
C GLN A 852 23.89 -20.31 14.84
N GLN A 853 22.73 -20.87 14.47
CA GLN A 853 21.81 -20.18 13.57
C GLN A 853 21.02 -19.09 14.32
N GLN A 854 21.00 -17.90 13.74
CA GLN A 854 20.28 -16.72 14.25
C GLN A 854 19.42 -16.12 13.13
N PRO A 855 18.35 -15.38 13.48
CA PRO A 855 17.55 -14.70 12.48
C PRO A 855 18.34 -13.65 11.71
N LEU A 856 18.22 -13.68 10.38
CA LEU A 856 18.85 -12.71 9.50
C LEU A 856 18.14 -11.36 9.61
N ILE A 857 18.84 -10.37 10.15
CA ILE A 857 18.38 -8.99 10.27
C ILE A 857 19.35 -8.04 9.56
N LYS A 858 18.83 -6.98 8.93
CA LYS A 858 19.66 -5.95 8.27
C LYS A 858 20.06 -4.84 9.25
N SER A 859 19.23 -4.54 10.24
CA SER A 859 19.47 -3.47 11.20
C SER A 859 20.37 -3.94 12.33
N GLN A 860 21.64 -3.53 12.31
CA GLN A 860 22.54 -3.74 13.45
C GLN A 860 22.04 -3.11 14.77
N LYS A 861 21.10 -2.15 14.68
CA LYS A 861 20.43 -1.53 15.83
C LYS A 861 19.29 -2.39 16.40
N ALA A 862 18.68 -3.28 15.61
CA ALA A 862 17.56 -4.13 16.02
C ALA A 862 18.01 -5.44 16.70
N LYS A 863 19.05 -5.38 17.56
CA LYS A 863 19.75 -6.57 18.08
C LYS A 863 18.84 -7.60 18.75
N GLN A 864 17.73 -7.18 19.35
CA GLN A 864 16.79 -8.09 20.00
C GLN A 864 16.17 -9.10 19.02
N LEU A 865 16.02 -8.75 17.74
CA LEU A 865 15.49 -9.67 16.72
C LEU A 865 16.48 -10.76 16.30
N LYS A 866 17.76 -10.69 16.71
CA LYS A 866 18.71 -11.80 16.56
C LYS A 866 18.50 -12.92 17.58
N ILE A 867 17.71 -12.69 18.61
CA ILE A 867 17.34 -13.71 19.59
C ILE A 867 16.03 -14.31 19.09
N SER A 868 16.09 -15.57 18.67
CA SER A 868 14.88 -16.33 18.30
C SER A 868 14.03 -16.65 19.52
N LEU A 869 12.76 -17.02 19.30
CA LEU A 869 11.89 -17.44 20.40
C LEU A 869 12.44 -18.71 21.09
N PHE A 870 12.99 -19.65 20.32
CA PHE A 870 13.63 -20.85 20.86
C PHE A 870 14.75 -20.51 21.83
N GLN A 871 15.74 -19.70 21.39
CA GLN A 871 16.89 -19.31 22.22
C GLN A 871 16.44 -18.59 23.50
N ARG A 872 15.42 -17.72 23.42
CA ARG A 872 14.87 -17.05 24.59
C ARG A 872 14.21 -18.03 25.57
N LEU A 873 13.36 -18.94 25.08
CA LEU A 873 12.68 -19.91 25.95
C LEU A 873 13.63 -20.94 26.55
N SER A 874 14.61 -21.42 25.77
CA SER A 874 15.68 -22.33 26.24
C SER A 874 16.49 -21.69 27.37
N GLN A 875 16.96 -20.45 27.19
CA GLN A 875 17.68 -19.72 28.23
C GLN A 875 16.81 -19.47 29.48
N GLN A 876 15.53 -19.16 29.27
CA GLN A 876 14.59 -18.81 30.34
C GLN A 876 14.15 -20.01 31.18
N PHE A 877 14.04 -21.20 30.59
CA PHE A 877 13.47 -22.40 31.23
C PHE A 877 14.44 -23.60 31.27
N LYS A 878 15.76 -23.35 31.19
CA LYS A 878 16.84 -24.35 31.09
C LYS A 878 16.74 -25.57 32.04
N ASN A 879 16.16 -25.41 33.23
CA ASN A 879 16.07 -26.46 34.24
C ASN A 879 14.63 -26.98 34.50
N VAL A 880 13.65 -26.61 33.66
CA VAL A 880 12.22 -26.94 33.86
C VAL A 880 11.83 -28.27 33.20
N GLY A 881 12.77 -28.95 32.53
CA GLY A 881 12.51 -30.22 31.83
C GLY A 881 11.69 -30.07 30.55
N CYS A 882 11.49 -28.83 30.05
CA CYS A 882 10.75 -28.55 28.82
C CYS A 882 11.60 -28.65 27.54
N GLN A 883 12.84 -29.15 27.65
CA GLN A 883 13.80 -29.24 26.56
C GLN A 883 14.42 -30.65 26.51
N GLN A 884 14.53 -31.21 25.30
CA GLN A 884 15.24 -32.47 25.03
C GLN A 884 16.27 -32.24 23.92
N GLU A 885 17.47 -32.77 24.12
CA GLU A 885 18.56 -32.77 23.14
C GLU A 885 18.59 -34.10 22.38
N LEU A 886 18.83 -34.04 21.07
CA LEU A 886 19.00 -35.18 20.18
C LEU A 886 20.50 -35.43 19.98
N GLU A 887 21.02 -36.43 20.68
CA GLU A 887 22.41 -36.87 20.50
C GLU A 887 22.54 -37.86 19.33
N PHE A 888 23.70 -37.85 18.68
CA PHE A 888 24.04 -38.78 17.60
C PHE A 888 24.27 -40.19 18.14
N SER A 889 23.61 -41.17 17.55
CA SER A 889 23.77 -42.60 17.85
C SER A 889 24.24 -43.38 16.61
N PHE A 890 24.74 -44.61 16.81
CA PHE A 890 25.11 -45.48 15.69
C PHE A 890 23.92 -45.88 14.80
N GLU A 891 22.70 -45.73 15.29
CA GLU A 891 21.45 -45.99 14.54
C GLU A 891 21.13 -44.86 13.56
N ASP A 892 21.68 -43.66 13.78
CA ASP A 892 21.55 -42.49 12.88
C ASP A 892 22.55 -42.52 11.71
N ILE A 893 23.35 -43.59 11.57
CA ILE A 893 24.30 -43.75 10.45
C ILE A 893 23.57 -43.97 9.11
N GLU A 894 22.38 -44.59 9.12
CA GLU A 894 21.57 -44.75 7.91
C GLU A 894 21.02 -43.41 7.37
N ASP A 895 20.84 -42.40 8.23
CA ASP A 895 20.43 -41.05 7.82
C ASP A 895 21.61 -40.22 7.25
N LEU A 896 22.85 -40.74 7.33
CA LEU A 896 24.10 -40.08 6.90
C LEU A 896 24.74 -40.66 5.62
N ILE A 897 24.26 -41.82 5.15
CA ILE A 897 24.80 -42.58 4.00
C ILE A 897 23.91 -42.41 2.76
#